data_AF-A0A2G8JMD4-F1
#
_entry.id   AF-A0A2G8JMD4-F1
#
_cell.length_a   1.000
_cell.length_b   1.000
_cell.length_c   1.000
_cell.angle_alpha   90.00
_cell.angle_beta   90.00
_cell.angle_gamma   90.00
#
_symmetry.space_group_name_H-M   'P 1'
#
loop_
_entity.id
_entity.type
_entity.pdbx_description
1 polymer ?
#
loop_
_entity_poly.entity_id
_entity_poly.type
_entity_poly.pdbx_seq_one_letter_code
_entity_poly.pdbx_strand_id
1 'polypeptide(L)'
;MINKATNIGYGNDNCYDYWNDEEYKTGWRELCCQGKVFDNSNEEYACVEVPSGQFLISVNEDIVCNKRIHKRIETECCNDHPFPRSDSLQCCGQDYIDPTTDTCCYGQVIHGVGNCCGRHAVYNTLTEICVNGVVHQVPEQEDAWLYGTCRLSDGNIELYHVNNEMCCDSGVIAKDSNLRCHGDVLYDITTHVWVHGVGKEAIELGRNSVCGSKTLNPNREVCCYGQVHDVGSADGACCNHVPYSRHNASCCRGVITEGVPEIPGIQECSGQQSYWTSDKISCQNGQVRDKHPSDACCGNEIINTDERICCGGENLKRKGPDDICCGTASYRAVIFASKICKGGALVVKKPHHEYCEGARKVYDTRTEICCSNMRVHERSNPWGLERQCCGHAVHHPEEQSCFQDRVFPIPSESAESKTITELTVEMCQENNQLSAFGQTCCQGKPISDSTHKCCDDHVYSIAGMEDPQCCRGRCFDSNAREAVCCEGIWHFTGGVAKTCIGQVAVAADEQLCGDTIYPRAEMANVAVTAFSMTALTCVAMVSGFRFARHHPGTREARADDHLGEGIEEKKLYSSVACGDELYNPLTHICCDDTVIEDGRQVCCNGRVQNLTQENENSCCGSTAYNNLTAVCCGERITQVADIRKARDAKGCCRDGQYFDLQTMQCQDGQVQPETEECSLCQDTILSKRAVEELADQSQHHLNIRITRPLSDQNTIGVKVTPLFRDCPDCPAVLSKKQLRKIKTMVLPEGCNCETFQRQGKYVLLTSGVLQENGQFHLQSNDVLLPPKNAKIVRNVFEQ
;
A
#
# COMPACT_ATOMS: atom_id res chain seq x y z
N MET A 1 13.09 -45.92 42.88
CA MET A 1 14.35 -46.40 43.48
C MET A 1 14.54 -47.87 43.14
N ILE A 2 15.77 -48.28 42.81
CA ILE A 2 16.39 -49.60 43.10
C ILE A 2 15.63 -50.88 42.65
N ASN A 3 16.23 -51.52 41.64
CA ASN A 3 16.35 -52.97 41.39
C ASN A 3 15.13 -53.91 41.44
N LYS A 4 14.91 -54.60 40.31
CA LYS A 4 15.49 -55.96 40.13
C LYS A 4 15.56 -56.37 38.66
N ALA A 5 16.70 -56.92 38.25
CA ALA A 5 16.83 -57.70 37.02
C ALA A 5 16.68 -59.19 37.35
N THR A 6 16.06 -59.96 36.44
CA THR A 6 16.25 -61.42 36.33
C THR A 6 15.79 -61.94 34.97
N ASN A 7 16.67 -62.67 34.30
CA ASN A 7 16.40 -63.80 33.41
C ASN A 7 15.53 -63.61 32.15
N ILE A 8 16.15 -63.11 31.10
CA ILE A 8 16.31 -63.89 29.85
C ILE A 8 17.85 -64.01 29.68
N GLY A 9 18.48 -65.12 29.31
CA GLY A 9 17.99 -66.43 28.86
C GLY A 9 18.96 -66.90 27.78
N TYR A 10 19.89 -67.80 28.11
CA TYR A 10 20.98 -68.19 27.18
C TYR A 10 20.45 -69.05 26.03
N GLY A 11 20.01 -68.41 24.95
CA GLY A 11 19.85 -69.00 23.61
C GLY A 11 21.13 -68.85 22.80
N ASN A 12 21.40 -69.80 21.90
CA ASN A 12 22.46 -69.67 20.88
C ASN A 12 21.83 -69.12 19.60
N ASP A 13 21.43 -67.86 19.63
CA ASP A 13 20.66 -67.21 18.57
C ASP A 13 21.56 -66.84 17.37
N ASN A 14 21.99 -67.88 16.65
CA ASN A 14 22.56 -67.75 15.31
C ASN A 14 21.45 -67.31 14.35
N CYS A 15 21.74 -66.38 13.44
CA CYS A 15 20.76 -65.82 12.50
C CYS A 15 20.20 -66.80 11.43
N TYR A 16 20.36 -68.12 11.60
CA TYR A 16 19.97 -69.15 10.63
C TYR A 16 18.57 -69.74 10.84
N ASP A 17 18.00 -69.67 12.04
CA ASP A 17 16.73 -70.35 12.36
C ASP A 17 15.47 -69.50 12.05
N TYR A 18 15.61 -68.21 11.76
CA TYR A 18 14.51 -67.24 11.62
C TYR A 18 13.79 -67.21 10.24
N TRP A 19 13.97 -68.21 9.37
CA TRP A 19 13.57 -68.15 7.96
C TRP A 19 12.48 -69.15 7.50
N ASN A 20 11.74 -69.80 8.42
CA ASN A 20 10.71 -70.81 8.06
C ASN A 20 9.45 -70.84 8.97
N ASP A 21 8.82 -69.69 9.25
CA ASP A 21 7.43 -69.67 9.75
C ASP A 21 6.66 -68.43 9.26
N GLU A 22 5.44 -68.61 8.74
CA GLU A 22 4.69 -67.53 8.06
C GLU A 22 3.86 -66.62 9.00
N GLU A 23 3.81 -66.89 10.30
CA GLU A 23 2.73 -66.38 11.18
C GLU A 23 3.12 -65.27 12.20
N TYR A 24 4.25 -64.58 12.04
CA TYR A 24 4.67 -63.48 12.95
C TYR A 24 4.93 -62.11 12.27
N LYS A 25 3.90 -61.52 11.64
CA LYS A 25 3.93 -60.14 11.12
C LYS A 25 3.67 -59.05 12.19
N THR A 26 4.49 -59.01 13.25
CA THR A 26 4.46 -57.89 14.24
C THR A 26 5.83 -57.50 14.78
N GLY A 27 6.45 -56.48 14.19
CA GLY A 27 7.14 -55.42 14.95
C GLY A 27 8.46 -55.70 15.67
N TRP A 28 9.19 -56.78 15.38
CA TRP A 28 10.51 -57.01 15.99
C TRP A 28 11.60 -56.10 15.41
N ARG A 29 12.39 -55.53 16.31
CA ARG A 29 13.34 -54.44 16.06
C ARG A 29 14.75 -55.00 16.13
N GLU A 30 15.08 -55.93 15.24
CA GLU A 30 16.27 -56.78 15.38
C GLU A 30 17.10 -56.84 14.10
N LEU A 31 18.43 -56.78 14.25
CA LEU A 31 19.39 -56.67 13.16
C LEU A 31 20.55 -57.65 13.37
N CYS A 32 20.79 -58.52 12.38
CA CYS A 32 21.88 -59.49 12.44
C CYS A 32 23.22 -58.83 12.04
N CYS A 33 24.28 -59.06 12.82
CA CYS A 33 25.64 -58.69 12.48
C CYS A 33 26.65 -59.70 13.03
N GLN A 34 27.68 -60.07 12.26
CA GLN A 34 28.68 -61.08 12.66
C GLN A 34 28.05 -62.42 13.14
N GLY A 35 26.86 -62.77 12.61
CA GLY A 35 26.11 -63.97 12.99
C GLY A 35 25.33 -63.87 14.32
N LYS A 36 25.28 -62.70 14.97
CA LYS A 36 24.52 -62.44 16.21
C LYS A 36 23.38 -61.45 15.95
N VAL A 37 22.31 -61.56 16.73
CA VAL A 37 21.17 -60.62 16.71
C VAL A 37 21.42 -59.45 17.68
N PHE A 38 21.06 -58.24 17.26
CA PHE A 38 21.13 -57.00 18.05
C PHE A 38 19.81 -56.22 17.98
N ASP A 39 19.44 -55.55 19.07
CA ASP A 39 18.27 -54.66 19.14
C ASP A 39 18.55 -53.35 18.37
N ASN A 40 17.71 -53.06 17.38
CA ASN A 40 17.73 -51.87 16.53
C ASN A 40 16.48 -50.98 16.77
N SER A 41 16.02 -50.90 18.01
CA SER A 41 14.85 -50.09 18.41
C SER A 41 15.05 -48.57 18.28
N ASN A 42 16.30 -48.10 18.21
CA ASN A 42 16.70 -46.69 18.29
C ASN A 42 17.54 -46.19 17.09
N GLU A 43 17.77 -46.99 16.04
CA GLU A 43 18.61 -46.67 14.86
C GLU A 43 20.10 -46.32 15.15
N GLU A 44 20.54 -46.46 16.41
CA GLU A 44 21.87 -46.04 16.90
C GLU A 44 23.05 -46.91 16.40
N TYR A 45 22.76 -48.13 15.92
CA TYR A 45 23.78 -49.08 15.47
C TYR A 45 23.49 -49.64 14.08
N ALA A 46 24.53 -49.78 13.26
CA ALA A 46 24.44 -50.36 11.93
C ALA A 46 25.43 -51.53 11.77
N CYS A 47 25.05 -52.56 11.01
CA CYS A 47 26.00 -53.55 10.52
C CYS A 47 26.54 -53.11 9.15
N VAL A 48 27.86 -53.08 9.01
CA VAL A 48 28.54 -52.62 7.79
C VAL A 48 29.51 -53.68 7.27
N GLU A 49 29.57 -53.83 5.94
CA GLU A 49 30.52 -54.72 5.28
C GLU A 49 31.75 -53.95 4.79
N VAL A 50 32.90 -54.35 5.32
CA VAL A 50 34.23 -53.85 4.93
C VAL A 50 35.11 -55.05 4.52
N PRO A 51 36.26 -54.86 3.85
CA PRO A 51 37.05 -55.98 3.32
C PRO A 51 37.60 -56.96 4.38
N SER A 52 37.59 -56.56 5.66
CA SER A 52 37.94 -57.39 6.81
C SER A 52 36.76 -58.18 7.41
N GLY A 53 35.54 -58.05 6.87
CA GLY A 53 34.31 -58.72 7.32
C GLY A 53 33.15 -57.77 7.63
N GLN A 54 32.08 -58.32 8.21
CA GLN A 54 31.00 -57.54 8.82
C GLN A 54 31.43 -56.97 10.17
N PHE A 55 31.02 -55.75 10.49
CA PHE A 55 31.23 -55.11 11.80
C PHE A 55 29.97 -54.37 12.23
N LEU A 56 29.66 -54.41 13.53
CA LEU A 56 28.66 -53.53 14.13
C LEU A 56 29.35 -52.22 14.51
N ILE A 57 28.77 -51.08 14.10
CA ILE A 57 29.28 -49.74 14.38
C ILE A 57 28.20 -48.89 15.06
N SER A 58 28.60 -47.86 15.81
CA SER A 58 27.69 -46.81 16.28
C SER A 58 27.56 -45.77 15.16
N VAL A 59 26.35 -45.50 14.67
CA VAL A 59 26.18 -44.50 13.60
C VAL A 59 26.50 -43.08 14.10
N ASN A 60 26.43 -42.87 15.41
CA ASN A 60 26.73 -41.60 16.07
C ASN A 60 28.24 -41.38 16.23
N GLU A 61 29.03 -42.41 16.57
CA GLU A 61 30.49 -42.27 16.76
C GLU A 61 31.31 -42.57 15.50
N ASP A 62 30.83 -43.45 14.63
CA ASP A 62 31.59 -44.02 13.52
C ASP A 62 31.06 -43.53 12.16
N ILE A 63 31.92 -43.57 11.15
CA ILE A 63 31.60 -43.29 9.76
C ILE A 63 32.37 -44.27 8.86
N VAL A 64 31.79 -44.71 7.74
CA VAL A 64 32.38 -45.73 6.86
C VAL A 64 32.64 -45.17 5.47
N CYS A 65 33.92 -45.13 5.11
CA CYS A 65 34.42 -44.44 3.92
C CYS A 65 35.62 -45.20 3.34
N ASN A 66 35.72 -45.29 2.02
CA ASN A 66 36.67 -46.13 1.28
C ASN A 66 36.69 -47.57 1.82
N LYS A 67 35.49 -48.04 2.21
CA LYS A 67 35.25 -49.35 2.85
C LYS A 67 36.11 -49.58 4.10
N ARG A 68 36.36 -48.53 4.88
CA ARG A 68 37.02 -48.57 6.21
C ARG A 68 36.17 -47.84 7.23
N ILE A 69 36.31 -48.23 8.50
CA ILE A 69 35.62 -47.60 9.63
C ILE A 69 36.53 -46.52 10.21
N HIS A 70 36.00 -45.31 10.38
CA HIS A 70 36.66 -44.12 10.91
C HIS A 70 35.83 -43.53 12.07
N LYS A 71 36.44 -42.76 12.97
CA LYS A 71 35.69 -42.03 14.01
C LYS A 71 35.20 -40.68 13.47
N ARG A 72 33.90 -40.42 13.61
CA ARG A 72 33.19 -39.22 13.12
C ARG A 72 33.73 -37.90 13.71
N ILE A 73 34.34 -37.96 14.89
CA ILE A 73 35.02 -36.84 15.54
C ILE A 73 36.34 -36.42 14.86
N GLU A 74 37.01 -37.34 14.16
CA GLU A 74 38.32 -37.14 13.54
C GLU A 74 38.25 -37.16 12.00
N THR A 75 37.21 -37.75 11.42
CA THR A 75 37.05 -37.96 9.98
C THR A 75 35.69 -37.47 9.47
N GLU A 76 35.73 -36.69 8.39
CA GLU A 76 34.60 -36.36 7.51
C GLU A 76 34.88 -37.05 6.14
N CYS A 77 33.86 -37.24 5.30
CA CYS A 77 34.02 -38.03 4.07
C CYS A 77 33.40 -37.38 2.83
N CYS A 78 34.21 -37.21 1.80
CA CYS A 78 33.80 -36.64 0.52
C CYS A 78 33.74 -37.72 -0.57
N ASN A 79 32.55 -38.04 -1.09
CA ASN A 79 32.35 -39.04 -2.15
C ASN A 79 33.11 -40.36 -1.91
N ASP A 80 32.91 -40.96 -0.72
CA ASP A 80 33.60 -42.16 -0.21
C ASP A 80 35.10 -42.00 0.12
N HIS A 81 35.71 -40.82 -0.01
CA HIS A 81 37.09 -40.56 0.43
C HIS A 81 37.14 -39.93 1.84
N PRO A 82 37.87 -40.52 2.81
CA PRO A 82 37.99 -39.99 4.17
C PRO A 82 39.06 -38.90 4.31
N PHE A 83 38.73 -37.81 5.01
CA PHE A 83 39.61 -36.67 5.28
C PHE A 83 39.53 -36.21 6.75
N PRO A 84 40.56 -35.52 7.29
CA PRO A 84 40.52 -34.98 8.64
C PRO A 84 39.32 -34.03 8.84
N ARG A 85 38.61 -34.18 9.96
CA ARG A 85 37.51 -33.27 10.32
C ARG A 85 38.04 -31.86 10.62
N SER A 86 37.50 -30.86 9.95
CA SER A 86 37.71 -29.44 10.23
C SER A 86 36.46 -28.66 9.82
N ASP A 87 36.07 -27.67 10.62
CA ASP A 87 34.86 -26.87 10.38
C ASP A 87 35.00 -25.91 9.18
N SER A 88 36.22 -25.71 8.64
CA SER A 88 36.46 -24.88 7.46
C SER A 88 36.34 -25.64 6.13
N LEU A 89 36.58 -26.96 6.09
CA LEU A 89 36.85 -27.67 4.83
C LEU A 89 35.57 -28.09 4.09
N GLN A 90 35.58 -27.94 2.77
CA GLN A 90 34.44 -28.29 1.90
C GLN A 90 34.80 -29.32 0.83
N CYS A 91 33.79 -30.10 0.43
CA CYS A 91 33.89 -31.15 -0.58
C CYS A 91 34.21 -30.60 -1.99
N CYS A 92 35.20 -31.19 -2.68
CA CYS A 92 35.42 -30.92 -4.11
C CYS A 92 35.79 -32.17 -4.92
N GLY A 93 34.79 -32.80 -5.55
CA GLY A 93 35.02 -34.00 -6.34
C GLY A 93 35.45 -35.18 -5.46
N GLN A 94 36.70 -35.63 -5.58
CA GLN A 94 37.31 -36.63 -4.68
C GLN A 94 38.26 -36.00 -3.65
N ASP A 95 38.51 -34.70 -3.75
CA ASP A 95 39.37 -33.91 -2.87
C ASP A 95 38.52 -32.98 -1.97
N TYR A 96 39.20 -32.13 -1.20
CA TYR A 96 38.60 -31.07 -0.40
C TYR A 96 39.27 -29.72 -0.69
N ILE A 97 38.60 -28.64 -0.32
CA ILE A 97 39.12 -27.27 -0.36
C ILE A 97 39.02 -26.61 1.01
N ASP A 98 39.86 -25.62 1.29
CA ASP A 98 39.49 -24.55 2.22
C ASP A 98 38.88 -23.39 1.41
N PRO A 99 37.60 -23.03 1.61
CA PRO A 99 36.91 -22.01 0.83
C PRO A 99 37.42 -20.58 1.10
N THR A 100 38.33 -20.40 2.07
CA THR A 100 39.04 -19.13 2.29
C THR A 100 40.28 -18.97 1.41
N THR A 101 40.72 -20.01 0.70
CA THR A 101 41.89 -19.97 -0.21
C THR A 101 41.63 -20.54 -1.60
N ASP A 102 40.74 -21.53 -1.73
CA ASP A 102 40.53 -22.30 -2.95
C ASP A 102 39.03 -22.35 -3.35
N THR A 103 38.76 -22.54 -4.64
CA THR A 103 37.40 -22.68 -5.18
C THR A 103 37.24 -24.02 -5.90
N CYS A 104 36.08 -24.68 -5.73
CA CYS A 104 35.78 -25.94 -6.42
C CYS A 104 35.07 -25.70 -7.77
N CYS A 105 35.77 -25.96 -8.88
CA CYS A 105 35.23 -25.77 -10.22
C CYS A 105 35.02 -27.11 -10.94
N TYR A 106 33.74 -27.50 -11.12
CA TYR A 106 33.33 -28.75 -11.77
C TYR A 106 33.98 -30.02 -11.18
N GLY A 107 34.26 -30.02 -9.87
CA GLY A 107 34.94 -31.12 -9.17
C GLY A 107 36.46 -31.11 -9.29
N GLN A 108 37.06 -29.97 -9.67
CA GLN A 108 38.50 -29.74 -9.61
C GLN A 108 38.81 -28.59 -8.64
N VAL A 109 39.85 -28.75 -7.81
CA VAL A 109 40.36 -27.70 -6.94
C VAL A 109 41.11 -26.68 -7.78
N ILE A 110 40.73 -25.39 -7.67
CA ILE A 110 41.43 -24.26 -8.28
C ILE A 110 41.87 -23.32 -7.16
N HIS A 111 43.15 -22.97 -7.12
CA HIS A 111 43.68 -22.04 -6.13
C HIS A 111 43.21 -20.61 -6.40
N GLY A 112 42.80 -19.92 -5.34
CA GLY A 112 42.15 -18.61 -5.37
C GLY A 112 40.66 -18.69 -5.03
N VAL A 113 40.17 -17.67 -4.33
CA VAL A 113 38.74 -17.49 -3.99
C VAL A 113 38.07 -16.69 -5.10
N GLY A 114 36.95 -17.19 -5.64
CA GLY A 114 36.18 -16.46 -6.64
C GLY A 114 34.99 -17.26 -7.18
N ASN A 115 34.50 -16.86 -8.36
CA ASN A 115 33.51 -17.62 -9.11
C ASN A 115 34.20 -18.46 -10.19
N CYS A 116 33.66 -19.62 -10.55
CA CYS A 116 34.29 -20.51 -11.53
C CYS A 116 34.11 -20.03 -12.96
N CYS A 117 35.21 -19.77 -13.67
CA CYS A 117 35.22 -19.58 -15.11
C CYS A 117 35.62 -20.88 -15.82
N GLY A 118 34.61 -21.61 -16.32
CA GLY A 118 34.82 -22.95 -16.86
C GLY A 118 35.38 -23.90 -15.80
N ARG A 119 36.35 -24.73 -16.18
CA ARG A 119 36.92 -25.80 -15.33
C ARG A 119 38.27 -25.45 -14.68
N HIS A 120 38.94 -24.38 -15.11
CA HIS A 120 40.38 -24.19 -14.87
C HIS A 120 40.77 -22.78 -14.40
N ALA A 121 39.79 -21.88 -14.22
CA ALA A 121 40.01 -20.54 -13.74
C ALA A 121 38.95 -20.15 -12.70
N VAL A 122 39.36 -19.35 -11.73
CA VAL A 122 38.48 -18.54 -10.89
C VAL A 122 38.49 -17.10 -11.41
N TYR A 123 37.43 -16.33 -11.15
CA TYR A 123 37.37 -14.91 -11.46
C TYR A 123 36.61 -14.12 -10.39
N ASN A 124 36.99 -12.86 -10.22
CA ASN A 124 36.34 -11.90 -9.35
C ASN A 124 35.21 -11.18 -10.09
N THR A 125 33.97 -11.41 -9.68
CA THR A 125 32.76 -10.77 -10.28
C THR A 125 32.67 -9.25 -10.08
N LEU A 126 33.63 -8.62 -9.40
CA LEU A 126 33.75 -7.16 -9.28
C LEU A 126 34.69 -6.56 -10.34
N THR A 127 35.69 -7.30 -10.83
CA THR A 127 36.76 -6.76 -11.71
C THR A 127 36.94 -7.56 -13.01
N GLU A 128 36.25 -8.68 -13.15
CA GLU A 128 36.44 -9.63 -14.24
C GLU A 128 35.11 -10.22 -14.73
N ILE A 129 35.06 -10.60 -16.00
CA ILE A 129 33.93 -11.26 -16.64
C ILE A 129 34.37 -12.59 -17.25
N CYS A 130 33.66 -13.67 -16.94
CA CYS A 130 33.86 -14.95 -17.59
C CYS A 130 33.02 -15.09 -18.87
N VAL A 131 33.67 -15.41 -20.00
CA VAL A 131 32.99 -15.69 -21.27
C VAL A 131 33.54 -16.98 -21.89
N ASN A 132 32.66 -17.97 -22.12
CA ASN A 132 33.02 -19.28 -22.68
C ASN A 132 34.16 -20.05 -21.95
N GLY A 133 34.47 -19.71 -20.69
CA GLY A 133 35.59 -20.28 -19.93
C GLY A 133 36.90 -19.50 -20.04
N VAL A 134 36.90 -18.30 -20.64
CA VAL A 134 38.00 -17.34 -20.64
C VAL A 134 37.63 -16.17 -19.72
N VAL A 135 38.59 -15.69 -18.93
CA VAL A 135 38.42 -14.52 -18.04
C VAL A 135 38.88 -13.26 -18.79
N HIS A 136 38.01 -12.24 -18.81
CA HIS A 136 38.30 -10.91 -19.36
C HIS A 136 38.39 -9.91 -18.20
N GLN A 137 39.43 -9.08 -18.18
CA GLN A 137 39.55 -7.95 -17.25
C GLN A 137 38.64 -6.80 -17.70
N VAL A 138 38.05 -6.07 -16.76
CA VAL A 138 37.44 -4.75 -17.03
C VAL A 138 38.46 -3.63 -16.74
N PRO A 139 38.23 -2.39 -17.18
CA PRO A 139 39.16 -1.28 -16.91
C PRO A 139 39.37 -1.00 -15.43
N GLU A 140 40.56 -0.52 -15.07
CA GLU A 140 40.88 -0.15 -13.69
C GLU A 140 39.92 0.94 -13.18
N GLN A 141 39.42 0.78 -11.94
CA GLN A 141 38.49 1.67 -11.24
C GLN A 141 37.02 1.59 -11.68
N GLU A 142 36.63 0.67 -12.57
CA GLU A 142 35.23 0.41 -12.93
C GLU A 142 34.77 -1.00 -12.52
N ASP A 143 33.52 -1.14 -12.10
CA ASP A 143 32.91 -2.40 -11.67
C ASP A 143 32.50 -3.29 -12.86
N ALA A 144 32.74 -4.60 -12.77
CA ALA A 144 32.44 -5.54 -13.84
C ALA A 144 30.94 -5.72 -14.16
N TRP A 145 30.02 -5.32 -13.27
CA TRP A 145 28.58 -5.31 -13.57
C TRP A 145 28.17 -4.16 -14.51
N LEU A 146 29.01 -3.14 -14.68
CA LEU A 146 28.86 -2.10 -15.69
C LEU A 146 29.21 -2.59 -17.11
N TYR A 147 29.76 -3.81 -17.26
CA TYR A 147 30.25 -4.30 -18.54
C TYR A 147 29.45 -5.48 -19.09
N GLY A 148 28.95 -5.30 -20.32
CA GLY A 148 28.33 -6.33 -21.14
C GLY A 148 29.35 -6.98 -22.05
N THR A 149 28.98 -8.12 -22.62
CA THR A 149 29.81 -8.83 -23.62
C THR A 149 29.19 -8.66 -25.00
N CYS A 150 29.96 -8.17 -25.95
CA CYS A 150 29.55 -8.03 -27.34
C CYS A 150 30.19 -9.11 -28.19
N ARG A 151 29.39 -9.86 -28.95
CA ARG A 151 29.89 -10.90 -29.86
C ARG A 151 29.80 -10.41 -31.30
N LEU A 152 30.96 -10.26 -31.94
CA LEU A 152 31.05 -9.69 -33.27
C LEU A 152 30.80 -10.73 -34.38
N SER A 153 30.52 -10.26 -35.60
CA SER A 153 30.28 -11.11 -36.78
C SER A 153 31.49 -11.96 -37.21
N ASP A 154 32.71 -11.60 -36.79
CA ASP A 154 33.93 -12.41 -36.96
C ASP A 154 34.13 -13.50 -35.87
N GLY A 155 33.29 -13.49 -34.83
CA GLY A 155 33.32 -14.43 -33.71
C GLY A 155 34.12 -13.96 -32.48
N ASN A 156 34.78 -12.79 -32.54
CA ASN A 156 35.46 -12.18 -31.39
C ASN A 156 34.46 -11.70 -30.33
N ILE A 157 34.99 -11.43 -29.13
CA ILE A 157 34.22 -10.96 -27.98
C ILE A 157 34.89 -9.72 -27.40
N GLU A 158 34.19 -8.60 -27.50
CA GLU A 158 34.56 -7.31 -26.89
C GLU A 158 33.74 -7.07 -25.61
N LEU A 159 34.24 -6.23 -24.71
CA LEU A 159 33.46 -5.71 -23.58
C LEU A 159 32.90 -4.33 -23.94
N TYR A 160 31.70 -4.01 -23.44
CA TYR A 160 31.08 -2.69 -23.63
C TYR A 160 30.41 -2.18 -22.34
N HIS A 161 30.51 -0.89 -22.07
CA HIS A 161 29.94 -0.26 -20.88
C HIS A 161 28.42 -0.11 -21.02
N VAL A 162 27.64 -0.92 -20.27
CA VAL A 162 26.20 -1.15 -20.50
C VAL A 162 25.33 0.11 -20.40
N ASN A 163 25.80 1.16 -19.72
CA ASN A 163 25.06 2.42 -19.62
C ASN A 163 25.26 3.29 -20.87
N ASN A 164 26.49 3.35 -21.40
CA ASN A 164 26.94 4.35 -22.38
C ASN A 164 27.20 3.77 -23.79
N GLU A 165 27.23 2.45 -23.92
CA GLU A 165 27.53 1.73 -25.15
C GLU A 165 26.49 0.63 -25.41
N MET A 166 26.43 0.17 -26.66
CA MET A 166 25.59 -0.92 -27.12
C MET A 166 26.36 -1.84 -28.05
N CYS A 167 26.05 -3.13 -27.96
CA CYS A 167 26.60 -4.14 -28.86
C CYS A 167 25.85 -4.17 -30.20
N CYS A 168 26.62 -4.28 -31.28
CA CYS A 168 26.15 -4.62 -32.63
C CYS A 168 27.12 -5.64 -33.23
N ASP A 169 26.67 -6.45 -34.20
CA ASP A 169 27.54 -7.43 -34.87
C ASP A 169 28.79 -6.77 -35.51
N SER A 170 28.67 -5.48 -35.87
CA SER A 170 29.74 -4.63 -36.43
C SER A 170 30.73 -4.04 -35.42
N GLY A 171 30.53 -4.22 -34.11
CA GLY A 171 31.38 -3.63 -33.06
C GLY A 171 30.61 -3.07 -31.87
N VAL A 172 31.35 -2.66 -30.83
CA VAL A 172 30.85 -1.82 -29.73
C VAL A 172 30.64 -0.38 -30.19
N ILE A 173 29.50 0.23 -29.82
CA ILE A 173 29.08 1.54 -30.33
C ILE A 173 28.49 2.39 -29.19
N ALA A 174 28.88 3.66 -29.11
CA ALA A 174 28.33 4.62 -28.16
C ALA A 174 26.80 4.79 -28.34
N LYS A 175 26.06 4.78 -27.23
CA LYS A 175 24.61 4.98 -27.21
C LYS A 175 24.24 6.44 -27.49
N ASP A 176 23.82 6.70 -28.71
CA ASP A 176 22.85 7.77 -28.96
C ASP A 176 21.46 7.29 -28.55
N SER A 177 20.61 8.18 -28.03
CA SER A 177 19.23 7.85 -27.66
C SER A 177 18.41 7.25 -28.81
N ASN A 178 18.75 7.62 -30.05
CA ASN A 178 18.04 7.25 -31.27
C ASN A 178 18.72 6.14 -32.10
N LEU A 179 20.04 5.91 -31.94
CA LEU A 179 20.73 4.88 -32.73
C LEU A 179 20.40 3.47 -32.24
N ARG A 180 20.08 2.59 -33.18
CA ARG A 180 19.95 1.14 -33.00
C ARG A 180 20.67 0.42 -34.14
N CYS A 181 20.81 -0.90 -34.03
CA CYS A 181 21.37 -1.74 -35.08
C CYS A 181 20.57 -3.04 -35.22
N HIS A 182 20.71 -3.68 -36.38
CA HIS A 182 20.23 -5.03 -36.61
C HIS A 182 21.25 -5.77 -37.48
N GLY A 183 22.04 -6.67 -36.89
CA GLY A 183 23.28 -7.11 -37.51
C GLY A 183 24.27 -5.95 -37.64
N ASP A 184 25.09 -5.96 -38.68
CA ASP A 184 26.07 -4.91 -38.96
C ASP A 184 25.45 -3.55 -39.40
N VAL A 185 24.12 -3.42 -39.46
CA VAL A 185 23.45 -2.23 -40.02
C VAL A 185 22.93 -1.29 -38.92
N LEU A 186 23.58 -0.13 -38.81
CA LEU A 186 23.15 1.00 -37.98
C LEU A 186 22.01 1.81 -38.60
N TYR A 187 21.06 2.22 -37.75
CA TYR A 187 19.97 3.12 -38.12
C TYR A 187 19.50 3.97 -36.93
N ASP A 188 18.95 5.13 -37.23
CA ASP A 188 18.36 6.07 -36.26
C ASP A 188 16.83 5.88 -36.29
N ILE A 189 16.23 5.59 -35.14
CA ILE A 189 14.80 5.26 -34.98
C ILE A 189 13.84 6.43 -35.21
N THR A 190 14.35 7.66 -35.29
CA THR A 190 13.55 8.85 -35.63
C THR A 190 13.41 9.03 -37.15
N THR A 191 14.35 8.48 -37.92
CA THR A 191 14.40 8.60 -39.38
C THR A 191 14.16 7.27 -40.12
N HIS A 192 14.39 6.13 -39.47
CA HIS A 192 14.33 4.81 -40.10
C HIS A 192 13.73 3.73 -39.18
N VAL A 193 13.14 2.70 -39.79
CA VAL A 193 12.62 1.51 -39.11
C VAL A 193 13.16 0.25 -39.79
N TRP A 194 13.46 -0.79 -39.01
CA TRP A 194 13.96 -2.06 -39.57
C TRP A 194 12.81 -3.04 -39.84
N VAL A 195 12.64 -3.42 -41.10
CA VAL A 195 11.60 -4.34 -41.58
C VAL A 195 12.23 -5.71 -41.88
N HIS A 196 11.84 -6.73 -41.13
CA HIS A 196 12.42 -8.07 -41.24
C HIS A 196 12.25 -8.66 -42.65
N GLY A 197 13.36 -9.06 -43.28
CA GLY A 197 13.39 -9.57 -44.66
C GLY A 197 13.38 -8.50 -45.76
N VAL A 198 13.41 -7.22 -45.40
CA VAL A 198 13.53 -6.08 -46.33
C VAL A 198 14.77 -5.24 -46.00
N GLY A 199 14.95 -4.88 -44.71
CA GLY A 199 16.09 -4.13 -44.20
C GLY A 199 15.69 -2.80 -43.57
N LYS A 200 16.57 -1.80 -43.69
CA LYS A 200 16.41 -0.44 -43.17
C LYS A 200 15.53 0.40 -44.11
N GLU A 201 14.29 0.67 -43.70
CA GLU A 201 13.33 1.51 -44.40
C GLU A 201 13.25 2.92 -43.79
N ALA A 202 12.88 3.93 -44.58
CA ALA A 202 12.71 5.30 -44.09
C ALA A 202 11.32 5.54 -43.47
N ILE A 203 11.25 6.38 -42.44
CA ILE A 203 9.98 6.75 -41.77
C ILE A 203 9.30 7.87 -42.55
N GLU A 204 8.44 7.49 -43.50
CA GLU A 204 7.55 8.42 -44.19
C GLU A 204 6.18 8.50 -43.50
N LEU A 205 5.55 9.69 -43.47
CA LEU A 205 4.18 9.92 -42.99
C LEU A 205 3.87 9.33 -41.59
N GLY A 206 4.88 9.27 -40.71
CA GLY A 206 4.79 8.71 -39.36
C GLY A 206 4.74 7.18 -39.30
N ARG A 207 5.10 6.46 -40.39
CA ARG A 207 5.10 5.00 -40.45
C ARG A 207 6.32 4.38 -39.76
N ASN A 208 6.43 4.56 -38.44
CA ASN A 208 7.58 4.14 -37.64
C ASN A 208 7.51 2.71 -37.05
N SER A 209 6.43 1.97 -37.31
CA SER A 209 6.19 0.62 -36.78
C SER A 209 6.07 -0.42 -37.91
N VAL A 210 6.14 -1.71 -37.60
CA VAL A 210 6.25 -2.80 -38.59
C VAL A 210 5.10 -3.79 -38.50
N CYS A 211 4.66 -4.27 -39.66
CA CYS A 211 3.65 -5.31 -39.82
C CYS A 211 4.05 -6.27 -40.94
N GLY A 212 4.58 -7.44 -40.58
CA GLY A 212 5.19 -8.35 -41.54
C GLY A 212 6.35 -7.66 -42.29
N SER A 213 6.24 -7.58 -43.61
CA SER A 213 7.21 -6.89 -44.49
C SER A 213 6.79 -5.47 -44.90
N LYS A 214 5.96 -4.78 -44.10
CA LYS A 214 5.49 -3.42 -44.35
C LYS A 214 5.63 -2.51 -43.13
N THR A 215 5.77 -1.22 -43.36
CA THR A 215 5.66 -0.19 -42.30
C THR A 215 4.21 0.23 -42.07
N LEU A 216 3.88 0.66 -40.85
CA LEU A 216 2.60 1.29 -40.48
C LEU A 216 2.80 2.47 -39.53
N ASN A 217 1.84 3.39 -39.52
CA ASN A 217 1.74 4.50 -38.57
C ASN A 217 0.85 4.08 -37.39
N PRO A 218 1.43 3.85 -36.18
CA PRO A 218 0.70 3.29 -35.06
C PRO A 218 -0.33 4.24 -34.46
N ASN A 219 -0.36 5.53 -34.86
CA ASN A 219 -1.35 6.50 -34.40
C ASN A 219 -2.68 6.43 -35.18
N ARG A 220 -2.77 5.53 -36.17
CA ARG A 220 -3.92 5.44 -37.09
C ARG A 220 -4.16 4.04 -37.67
N GLU A 221 -3.10 3.25 -37.84
CA GLU A 221 -3.14 1.94 -38.48
C GLU A 221 -2.83 0.80 -37.49
N VAL A 222 -3.45 -0.35 -37.68
CA VAL A 222 -3.24 -1.57 -36.89
C VAL A 222 -2.73 -2.73 -37.76
N CYS A 223 -1.89 -3.60 -37.19
CA CYS A 223 -1.43 -4.82 -37.83
C CYS A 223 -2.30 -6.03 -37.43
N CYS A 224 -3.14 -6.52 -38.34
CA CYS A 224 -3.88 -7.77 -38.14
C CYS A 224 -3.33 -8.85 -39.08
N TYR A 225 -2.76 -9.92 -38.52
CA TYR A 225 -2.25 -11.08 -39.28
C TYR A 225 -1.27 -10.72 -40.42
N GLY A 226 -0.39 -9.74 -40.18
CA GLY A 226 0.58 -9.26 -41.18
C GLY A 226 -0.01 -8.35 -42.28
N GLN A 227 -1.27 -7.93 -42.13
CA GLN A 227 -1.89 -6.91 -42.97
C GLN A 227 -2.09 -5.62 -42.17
N VAL A 228 -1.84 -4.48 -42.83
CA VAL A 228 -2.02 -3.14 -42.26
C VAL A 228 -3.42 -2.65 -42.58
N HIS A 229 -4.14 -2.17 -41.58
CA HIS A 229 -5.49 -1.63 -41.71
C HIS A 229 -5.58 -0.24 -41.10
N ASP A 230 -6.14 0.73 -41.83
CA ASP A 230 -6.48 2.04 -41.29
C ASP A 230 -7.74 1.95 -40.41
N VAL A 231 -7.61 2.34 -39.14
CA VAL A 231 -8.69 2.38 -38.13
C VAL A 231 -8.91 3.79 -37.58
N GLY A 232 -8.23 4.81 -38.13
CA GLY A 232 -8.42 6.21 -37.76
C GLY A 232 -7.92 6.61 -36.36
N SER A 233 -7.33 5.70 -35.57
CA SER A 233 -6.94 5.93 -34.18
C SER A 233 -5.69 5.12 -33.78
N ALA A 234 -4.99 5.58 -32.74
CA ALA A 234 -3.89 4.85 -32.10
C ALA A 234 -4.36 3.58 -31.35
N ASP A 235 -5.63 3.57 -30.94
CA ASP A 235 -6.26 2.51 -30.14
C ASP A 235 -6.66 1.27 -30.94
N GLY A 236 -6.09 1.10 -32.13
CA GLY A 236 -6.33 -0.04 -33.01
C GLY A 236 -6.09 -1.39 -32.31
N ALA A 237 -6.96 -2.35 -32.60
CA ALA A 237 -6.86 -3.73 -32.14
C ALA A 237 -7.43 -4.71 -33.19
N CYS A 238 -7.19 -6.01 -33.00
CA CYS A 238 -7.60 -7.07 -33.92
C CYS A 238 -8.47 -8.10 -33.20
N CYS A 239 -9.75 -8.20 -33.59
CA CYS A 239 -10.67 -9.20 -33.08
C CYS A 239 -10.66 -10.39 -34.03
N ASN A 240 -9.87 -11.41 -33.69
CA ASN A 240 -9.32 -12.32 -34.70
C ASN A 240 -8.69 -11.52 -35.85
N HIS A 241 -9.06 -11.80 -37.10
CA HIS A 241 -8.54 -11.12 -38.29
C HIS A 241 -9.16 -9.73 -38.56
N VAL A 242 -10.18 -9.31 -37.79
CA VAL A 242 -10.94 -8.08 -38.08
C VAL A 242 -10.38 -6.90 -37.29
N PRO A 243 -9.91 -5.82 -37.94
CA PRO A 243 -9.47 -4.61 -37.25
C PRO A 243 -10.65 -3.84 -36.65
N TYR A 244 -10.45 -3.25 -35.48
CA TYR A 244 -11.39 -2.31 -34.84
C TYR A 244 -10.61 -1.27 -34.01
N SER A 245 -11.29 -0.26 -33.49
CA SER A 245 -10.71 0.71 -32.56
C SER A 245 -11.32 0.54 -31.17
N ARG A 246 -10.48 0.46 -30.15
CA ARG A 246 -10.90 0.26 -28.75
C ARG A 246 -11.69 1.44 -28.18
N HIS A 247 -11.64 2.59 -28.85
CA HIS A 247 -12.45 3.78 -28.55
C HIS A 247 -13.95 3.64 -28.91
N ASN A 248 -14.34 2.78 -29.85
CA ASN A 248 -15.75 2.64 -30.28
C ASN A 248 -16.32 1.22 -30.14
N ALA A 249 -15.47 0.21 -30.07
CA ALA A 249 -15.89 -1.18 -30.01
C ALA A 249 -14.95 -2.05 -29.15
N SER A 250 -15.40 -3.25 -28.81
CA SER A 250 -14.68 -4.21 -27.96
C SER A 250 -14.82 -5.65 -28.44
N CYS A 251 -13.82 -6.49 -28.19
CA CYS A 251 -13.76 -7.87 -28.68
C CYS A 251 -14.05 -8.91 -27.58
N CYS A 252 -15.22 -9.56 -27.65
CA CYS A 252 -15.55 -10.68 -26.76
C CYS A 252 -15.55 -12.01 -27.54
N ARG A 253 -14.62 -12.91 -27.20
CA ARG A 253 -14.44 -14.25 -27.81
C ARG A 253 -14.45 -14.23 -29.35
N GLY A 254 -13.81 -13.22 -29.95
CA GLY A 254 -13.66 -13.11 -31.40
C GLY A 254 -14.86 -12.47 -32.14
N VAL A 255 -15.79 -11.86 -31.41
CA VAL A 255 -16.87 -11.03 -31.97
C VAL A 255 -16.71 -9.59 -31.48
N ILE A 256 -16.85 -8.63 -32.40
CA ILE A 256 -16.78 -7.18 -32.10
C ILE A 256 -18.17 -6.70 -31.69
N THR A 257 -18.25 -5.98 -30.57
CA THR A 257 -19.46 -5.25 -30.15
C THR A 257 -19.26 -3.75 -30.38
N GLU A 258 -19.89 -3.21 -31.42
CA GLU A 258 -19.92 -1.77 -31.72
C GLU A 258 -20.72 -0.98 -30.67
N GLY A 259 -20.26 0.23 -30.34
CA GLY A 259 -20.89 1.11 -29.35
C GLY A 259 -20.54 0.78 -27.89
N VAL A 260 -19.65 -0.19 -27.65
CA VAL A 260 -19.11 -0.55 -26.34
C VAL A 260 -17.57 -0.57 -26.44
N PRO A 261 -16.87 0.51 -26.07
CA PRO A 261 -15.41 0.60 -26.02
C PRO A 261 -14.78 -0.34 -24.98
N GLU A 262 -13.47 -0.60 -25.08
CA GLU A 262 -12.72 -1.40 -24.09
C GLU A 262 -12.27 -0.53 -22.91
N ILE A 263 -13.14 -0.36 -21.91
CA ILE A 263 -12.82 0.38 -20.67
C ILE A 263 -12.73 -0.59 -19.48
N PRO A 264 -11.53 -0.83 -18.90
CA PRO A 264 -11.35 -1.74 -17.78
C PRO A 264 -12.29 -1.44 -16.59
N GLY A 265 -12.97 -2.47 -16.08
CA GLY A 265 -13.89 -2.37 -14.94
C GLY A 265 -15.27 -1.78 -15.24
N ILE A 266 -15.44 -1.10 -16.39
CA ILE A 266 -16.74 -0.56 -16.83
C ILE A 266 -17.33 -1.43 -17.95
N GLN A 267 -16.49 -2.03 -18.80
CA GLN A 267 -16.89 -3.01 -19.81
C GLN A 267 -16.62 -4.45 -19.32
N GLU A 268 -17.58 -5.35 -19.54
CA GLU A 268 -17.46 -6.79 -19.30
C GLU A 268 -17.83 -7.60 -20.56
N CYS A 269 -17.34 -8.85 -20.62
CA CYS A 269 -17.69 -9.82 -21.66
C CYS A 269 -18.55 -10.94 -21.08
N SER A 270 -19.69 -11.24 -21.71
CA SER A 270 -20.42 -12.49 -21.47
C SER A 270 -20.65 -13.23 -22.78
N GLY A 271 -20.08 -14.44 -22.87
CA GLY A 271 -20.03 -15.18 -24.13
C GLY A 271 -19.28 -14.39 -25.21
N GLN A 272 -20.00 -13.99 -26.26
CA GLN A 272 -19.51 -13.19 -27.39
C GLN A 272 -19.95 -11.72 -27.33
N GLN A 273 -20.68 -11.30 -26.29
CA GLN A 273 -21.25 -9.96 -26.20
C GLN A 273 -20.52 -9.13 -25.14
N SER A 274 -20.11 -7.92 -25.55
CA SER A 274 -19.66 -6.87 -24.63
C SER A 274 -20.86 -6.13 -24.04
N TYR A 275 -20.75 -5.66 -22.80
CA TYR A 275 -21.73 -4.78 -22.18
C TYR A 275 -21.10 -3.87 -21.14
N TRP A 276 -21.81 -2.79 -20.78
CA TRP A 276 -21.44 -1.91 -19.69
C TRP A 276 -21.98 -2.43 -18.36
N THR A 277 -21.13 -2.50 -17.33
CA THR A 277 -21.51 -2.94 -15.97
C THR A 277 -22.42 -1.93 -15.23
N SER A 278 -22.66 -0.76 -15.83
CA SER A 278 -23.54 0.29 -15.33
C SER A 278 -25.03 0.07 -15.68
N ASP A 279 -25.34 -0.41 -16.89
CA ASP A 279 -26.72 -0.59 -17.38
C ASP A 279 -27.08 -2.05 -17.73
N LYS A 280 -26.11 -2.97 -17.68
CA LYS A 280 -26.28 -4.40 -17.91
C LYS A 280 -25.58 -5.25 -16.83
N ILE A 281 -26.03 -6.49 -16.69
CA ILE A 281 -25.47 -7.50 -15.80
C ILE A 281 -25.58 -8.89 -16.46
N SER A 282 -24.59 -9.76 -16.23
CA SER A 282 -24.65 -11.18 -16.59
C SER A 282 -24.35 -12.04 -15.37
N CYS A 283 -25.13 -13.11 -15.18
CA CYS A 283 -24.90 -14.10 -14.12
C CYS A 283 -24.23 -15.36 -14.68
N GLN A 284 -24.11 -16.43 -13.87
CA GLN A 284 -23.37 -17.66 -14.23
C GLN A 284 -23.90 -18.38 -15.50
N ASN A 285 -25.12 -18.07 -15.94
CA ASN A 285 -25.74 -18.59 -17.16
C ASN A 285 -25.26 -17.90 -18.45
N GLY A 286 -24.44 -16.85 -18.35
CA GLY A 286 -23.95 -16.10 -19.50
C GLY A 286 -25.01 -15.25 -20.22
N GLN A 287 -26.15 -14.93 -19.58
CA GLN A 287 -27.17 -14.07 -20.17
C GLN A 287 -27.03 -12.62 -19.69
N VAL A 288 -26.64 -11.73 -20.61
CA VAL A 288 -26.68 -10.28 -20.41
C VAL A 288 -28.14 -9.81 -20.32
N ARG A 289 -28.46 -8.99 -19.31
CA ARG A 289 -29.79 -8.39 -19.09
C ARG A 289 -29.65 -6.96 -18.56
N ASP A 290 -30.70 -6.16 -18.65
CA ASP A 290 -30.76 -4.83 -18.04
C ASP A 290 -30.53 -4.91 -16.51
N LYS A 291 -29.83 -3.91 -15.97
CA LYS A 291 -29.44 -3.82 -14.56
C LYS A 291 -30.08 -2.60 -13.87
N HIS A 292 -30.82 -2.82 -12.79
CA HIS A 292 -31.23 -1.79 -11.84
C HIS A 292 -30.10 -1.53 -10.81
N PRO A 293 -30.00 -0.35 -10.18
CA PRO A 293 -28.95 -0.07 -9.18
C PRO A 293 -28.83 -1.08 -8.02
N SER A 294 -29.93 -1.75 -7.66
CA SER A 294 -29.98 -2.76 -6.60
C SER A 294 -29.78 -4.20 -7.10
N ASP A 295 -29.58 -4.43 -8.41
CA ASP A 295 -29.51 -5.78 -8.99
C ASP A 295 -28.12 -6.42 -8.85
N ALA A 296 -28.08 -7.62 -8.28
CA ALA A 296 -26.89 -8.46 -8.17
C ALA A 296 -27.20 -9.91 -8.55
N CYS A 297 -26.16 -10.68 -8.91
CA CYS A 297 -26.32 -12.09 -9.25
C CYS A 297 -26.31 -13.00 -8.00
N CYS A 298 -27.25 -13.94 -7.94
CA CYS A 298 -27.21 -15.10 -7.06
C CYS A 298 -27.21 -16.37 -7.90
N GLY A 299 -26.03 -16.92 -8.15
CA GLY A 299 -25.82 -18.04 -9.07
C GLY A 299 -26.24 -17.68 -10.50
N ASN A 300 -27.39 -18.19 -10.94
CA ASN A 300 -27.98 -17.91 -12.25
C ASN A 300 -29.11 -16.86 -12.23
N GLU A 301 -29.58 -16.45 -11.06
CA GLU A 301 -30.68 -15.50 -10.91
C GLU A 301 -30.16 -14.08 -10.67
N ILE A 302 -30.85 -13.07 -11.20
CA ILE A 302 -30.70 -11.67 -10.78
C ILE A 302 -31.62 -11.45 -9.59
N ILE A 303 -31.10 -10.84 -8.53
CA ILE A 303 -31.83 -10.53 -7.29
C ILE A 303 -31.72 -9.04 -6.99
N ASN A 304 -32.82 -8.43 -6.57
CA ASN A 304 -32.80 -7.11 -5.97
C ASN A 304 -32.24 -7.23 -4.54
N THR A 305 -31.11 -6.60 -4.27
CA THR A 305 -30.38 -6.64 -2.99
C THR A 305 -31.06 -5.89 -1.84
N ASP A 306 -32.07 -5.06 -2.11
CA ASP A 306 -32.91 -4.42 -1.09
C ASP A 306 -33.92 -5.42 -0.49
N GLU A 307 -34.48 -6.30 -1.34
CA GLU A 307 -35.48 -7.30 -0.95
C GLU A 307 -34.87 -8.66 -0.57
N ARG A 308 -33.67 -8.97 -1.09
CA ARG A 308 -33.09 -10.32 -1.08
C ARG A 308 -31.60 -10.31 -0.80
N ILE A 309 -31.06 -11.47 -0.44
CA ILE A 309 -29.64 -11.67 -0.13
C ILE A 309 -29.20 -13.07 -0.57
N CYS A 310 -28.02 -13.16 -1.19
CA CYS A 310 -27.47 -14.43 -1.67
C CYS A 310 -26.52 -15.03 -0.62
N CYS A 311 -26.89 -16.17 -0.02
CA CYS A 311 -26.08 -16.82 1.00
C CYS A 311 -25.68 -18.23 0.54
N GLY A 312 -24.39 -18.47 0.28
CA GLY A 312 -23.89 -19.78 -0.16
C GLY A 312 -24.46 -20.27 -1.50
N GLY A 313 -25.02 -19.36 -2.32
CA GLY A 313 -25.75 -19.67 -3.56
C GLY A 313 -27.28 -19.64 -3.41
N GLU A 314 -27.81 -19.62 -2.18
CA GLU A 314 -29.26 -19.59 -1.92
C GLU A 314 -29.84 -18.17 -1.98
N ASN A 315 -30.95 -18.01 -2.70
CA ASN A 315 -31.63 -16.73 -2.92
C ASN A 315 -32.64 -16.44 -1.80
N LEU A 316 -32.18 -15.92 -0.66
CA LEU A 316 -33.00 -15.68 0.53
C LEU A 316 -33.73 -14.32 0.48
N LYS A 317 -34.92 -14.25 1.09
CA LYS A 317 -35.59 -12.96 1.34
C LYS A 317 -34.98 -12.25 2.56
N ARG A 318 -34.74 -10.94 2.44
CA ARG A 318 -34.35 -10.09 3.58
C ARG A 318 -35.52 -9.90 4.56
N LYS A 319 -35.15 -9.72 5.82
CA LYS A 319 -35.98 -9.35 6.98
C LYS A 319 -35.53 -8.03 7.61
N GLY A 320 -34.52 -7.39 7.02
CA GLY A 320 -33.97 -6.10 7.41
C GLY A 320 -32.71 -5.75 6.60
N PRO A 321 -32.18 -4.52 6.75
CA PRO A 321 -30.92 -4.12 6.12
C PRO A 321 -29.73 -4.87 6.75
N ASP A 322 -29.74 -5.08 8.06
CA ASP A 322 -28.72 -5.80 8.85
C ASP A 322 -28.77 -7.34 8.77
N ASP A 323 -29.42 -7.91 7.74
CA ASP A 323 -29.27 -9.34 7.40
C ASP A 323 -27.89 -9.62 6.78
N ILE A 324 -27.14 -10.54 7.40
CA ILE A 324 -25.82 -11.02 6.96
C ILE A 324 -25.87 -12.53 6.74
N CYS A 325 -25.07 -13.06 5.83
CA CYS A 325 -24.98 -14.49 5.54
C CYS A 325 -24.12 -15.27 6.53
N CYS A 326 -24.52 -16.51 6.81
CA CYS A 326 -23.73 -17.54 7.46
C CYS A 326 -24.01 -18.88 6.75
N GLY A 327 -23.05 -19.35 5.95
CA GLY A 327 -23.28 -20.49 5.06
C GLY A 327 -24.43 -20.21 4.08
N THR A 328 -25.42 -21.11 4.05
CA THR A 328 -26.65 -21.00 3.24
C THR A 328 -27.81 -20.29 3.96
N ALA A 329 -27.58 -19.69 5.14
CA ALA A 329 -28.61 -19.00 5.93
C ALA A 329 -28.31 -17.50 6.09
N SER A 330 -29.34 -16.68 6.29
CA SER A 330 -29.22 -15.27 6.70
C SER A 330 -29.65 -15.06 8.15
N TYR A 331 -29.05 -14.06 8.81
CA TYR A 331 -29.43 -13.62 10.16
C TYR A 331 -29.22 -12.12 10.36
N ARG A 332 -30.07 -11.49 11.18
CA ARG A 332 -29.92 -10.09 11.57
C ARG A 332 -28.82 -9.95 12.62
N ALA A 333 -27.69 -9.36 12.26
CA ALA A 333 -26.56 -9.18 13.17
C ALA A 333 -26.92 -8.30 14.39
N VAL A 334 -27.65 -7.21 14.16
CA VAL A 334 -28.05 -6.24 15.20
C VAL A 334 -29.05 -6.83 16.19
N ILE A 335 -30.08 -7.55 15.71
CA ILE A 335 -31.10 -8.14 16.60
C ILE A 335 -30.59 -9.40 17.30
N PHE A 336 -29.73 -10.19 16.64
CA PHE A 336 -29.17 -11.41 17.20
C PHE A 336 -27.69 -11.26 17.55
N ALA A 337 -27.35 -10.22 18.33
CA ALA A 337 -26.06 -10.11 19.02
C ALA A 337 -25.75 -11.33 19.92
N SER A 338 -26.76 -12.15 20.23
CA SER A 338 -26.66 -13.47 20.87
C SER A 338 -26.32 -14.63 19.92
N LYS A 339 -26.01 -14.37 18.64
CA LYS A 339 -25.64 -15.40 17.64
C LYS A 339 -24.44 -14.98 16.79
N ILE A 340 -23.63 -15.98 16.41
CA ILE A 340 -22.36 -15.84 15.70
C ILE A 340 -22.19 -16.97 14.67
N CYS A 341 -21.53 -16.70 13.56
CA CYS A 341 -21.28 -17.71 12.52
C CYS A 341 -20.01 -18.51 12.83
N LYS A 342 -20.11 -19.85 12.81
CA LYS A 342 -18.96 -20.76 12.96
C LYS A 342 -19.09 -21.91 11.97
N GLY A 343 -18.11 -22.04 11.06
CA GLY A 343 -18.10 -23.12 10.04
C GLY A 343 -19.31 -23.13 9.10
N GLY A 344 -19.94 -21.97 8.87
CA GLY A 344 -21.17 -21.86 8.07
C GLY A 344 -22.47 -22.14 8.83
N ALA A 345 -22.41 -22.38 10.15
CA ALA A 345 -23.58 -22.58 11.02
C ALA A 345 -23.71 -21.49 12.09
N LEU A 346 -24.94 -21.17 12.50
CA LEU A 346 -25.23 -20.17 13.54
C LEU A 346 -25.20 -20.78 14.95
N VAL A 347 -24.34 -20.25 15.81
CA VAL A 347 -24.11 -20.69 17.20
C VAL A 347 -24.48 -19.57 18.17
N VAL A 348 -24.87 -19.90 19.41
CA VAL A 348 -25.25 -18.90 20.43
C VAL A 348 -24.01 -18.32 21.12
N LYS A 349 -23.94 -16.99 21.23
CA LYS A 349 -22.88 -16.22 21.90
C LYS A 349 -23.04 -16.30 23.42
N LYS A 350 -21.97 -16.66 24.14
CA LYS A 350 -21.86 -16.50 25.62
C LYS A 350 -21.27 -15.11 25.93
N PRO A 351 -21.44 -14.54 27.15
CA PRO A 351 -21.10 -13.14 27.43
C PRO A 351 -19.69 -12.68 27.04
N HIS A 352 -18.69 -13.57 27.13
CA HIS A 352 -17.29 -13.27 26.83
C HIS A 352 -16.80 -13.84 25.49
N HIS A 353 -17.68 -14.35 24.62
CA HIS A 353 -17.26 -14.90 23.33
C HIS A 353 -17.36 -13.87 22.21
N GLU A 354 -16.25 -13.58 21.54
CA GLU A 354 -16.18 -12.69 20.37
C GLU A 354 -15.80 -13.46 19.10
N TYR A 355 -15.83 -12.78 17.94
CA TYR A 355 -15.57 -13.38 16.64
C TYR A 355 -14.43 -12.65 15.93
N CYS A 356 -13.37 -13.39 15.62
CA CYS A 356 -12.19 -12.92 14.91
C CYS A 356 -12.39 -13.17 13.42
N GLU A 357 -12.67 -12.13 12.63
CA GLU A 357 -13.31 -12.26 11.31
C GLU A 357 -12.45 -12.99 10.27
N GLY A 358 -11.17 -12.62 10.12
CA GLY A 358 -10.22 -13.24 9.20
C GLY A 358 -9.80 -14.65 9.65
N ALA A 359 -9.61 -14.83 10.97
CA ALA A 359 -9.38 -16.14 11.58
C ALA A 359 -10.60 -17.08 11.49
N ARG A 360 -11.79 -16.51 11.23
CA ARG A 360 -13.12 -17.16 11.24
C ARG A 360 -13.40 -17.94 12.53
N LYS A 361 -12.76 -17.56 13.64
CA LYS A 361 -12.78 -18.25 14.93
C LYS A 361 -13.52 -17.42 15.98
N VAL A 362 -14.39 -18.12 16.73
CA VAL A 362 -14.96 -17.62 17.98
C VAL A 362 -13.96 -17.85 19.12
N TYR A 363 -13.70 -16.85 19.95
CA TYR A 363 -12.73 -16.90 21.07
C TYR A 363 -13.33 -16.34 22.37
N ASP A 364 -12.89 -16.82 23.53
CA ASP A 364 -13.29 -16.26 24.84
C ASP A 364 -12.32 -15.15 25.25
N THR A 365 -12.81 -13.90 25.32
CA THR A 365 -11.99 -12.70 25.51
C THR A 365 -11.18 -12.67 26.79
N ARG A 366 -11.50 -13.53 27.78
CA ARG A 366 -10.79 -13.63 29.07
C ARG A 366 -9.57 -14.55 29.01
N THR A 367 -9.53 -15.50 28.08
CA THR A 367 -8.45 -16.48 27.93
C THR A 367 -7.74 -16.37 26.59
N GLU A 368 -8.32 -15.65 25.63
CA GLU A 368 -7.85 -15.51 24.26
C GLU A 368 -7.91 -14.05 23.80
N ILE A 369 -7.11 -13.75 22.77
CA ILE A 369 -7.03 -12.44 22.11
C ILE A 369 -6.95 -12.63 20.58
N CYS A 370 -7.64 -11.77 19.84
CA CYS A 370 -7.66 -11.75 18.37
C CYS A 370 -6.77 -10.61 17.85
N CYS A 371 -5.87 -10.91 16.92
CA CYS A 371 -4.83 -9.99 16.45
C CYS A 371 -4.92 -9.78 14.93
N SER A 372 -4.96 -8.50 14.50
CA SER A 372 -5.28 -7.99 13.15
C SER A 372 -6.44 -8.73 12.46
N ASN A 373 -7.47 -9.14 13.21
CA ASN A 373 -8.56 -10.03 12.78
C ASN A 373 -8.15 -11.40 12.20
N MET A 374 -6.86 -11.70 12.01
CA MET A 374 -6.38 -12.86 11.24
C MET A 374 -6.00 -14.09 12.08
N ARG A 375 -5.63 -13.92 13.36
CA ARG A 375 -5.30 -15.04 14.26
C ARG A 375 -5.82 -14.80 15.67
N VAL A 376 -6.07 -15.91 16.39
CA VAL A 376 -6.43 -15.92 17.81
C VAL A 376 -5.33 -16.63 18.58
N HIS A 377 -4.83 -15.99 19.62
CA HIS A 377 -3.80 -16.50 20.54
C HIS A 377 -4.37 -16.58 21.96
N GLU A 378 -3.68 -17.24 22.89
CA GLU A 378 -4.05 -17.20 24.32
C GLU A 378 -3.59 -15.88 24.94
N ARG A 379 -4.39 -15.33 25.85
CA ARG A 379 -4.18 -14.00 26.45
C ARG A 379 -2.94 -13.92 27.34
N SER A 380 -2.53 -15.00 27.98
CA SER A 380 -1.34 -15.03 28.85
C SER A 380 -0.25 -15.95 28.30
N ASN A 381 1.00 -15.72 28.67
CA ASN A 381 2.11 -16.66 28.46
C ASN A 381 2.07 -17.82 29.50
N PRO A 382 2.93 -18.86 29.40
CA PRO A 382 2.94 -19.98 30.35
C PRO A 382 3.22 -19.62 31.82
N TRP A 383 3.73 -18.42 32.08
CA TRP A 383 4.00 -17.87 33.42
C TRP A 383 2.86 -16.97 33.94
N GLY A 384 1.80 -16.79 33.16
CA GLY A 384 0.59 -16.05 33.53
C GLY A 384 0.58 -14.57 33.11
N LEU A 385 1.67 -14.04 32.57
CA LEU A 385 1.81 -12.63 32.19
C LEU A 385 1.06 -12.32 30.89
N GLU A 386 0.47 -11.13 30.77
CA GLU A 386 -0.50 -10.80 29.71
C GLU A 386 0.17 -10.37 28.38
N ARG A 387 -0.26 -11.00 27.29
CA ARG A 387 0.26 -10.79 25.93
C ARG A 387 -0.57 -9.77 25.15
N GLN A 388 0.13 -8.92 24.41
CA GLN A 388 -0.48 -7.91 23.54
C GLN A 388 -0.33 -8.30 22.06
N CYS A 389 -1.24 -7.82 21.21
CA CYS A 389 -1.17 -8.07 19.77
C CYS A 389 -0.06 -7.23 19.11
N CYS A 390 0.69 -7.85 18.23
CA CYS A 390 1.57 -7.17 17.29
C CYS A 390 1.23 -7.65 15.89
N GLY A 391 0.47 -6.85 15.15
CA GLY A 391 -0.13 -7.30 13.91
C GLY A 391 -1.00 -8.54 14.10
N HIS A 392 -0.65 -9.61 13.38
CA HIS A 392 -1.28 -10.92 13.49
C HIS A 392 -0.59 -11.87 14.50
N ALA A 393 0.50 -11.44 15.13
CA ALA A 393 1.22 -12.14 16.19
C ALA A 393 0.87 -11.58 17.58
N VAL A 394 1.48 -12.13 18.63
CA VAL A 394 1.44 -11.59 20.00
C VAL A 394 2.85 -11.48 20.56
N HIS A 395 3.07 -10.49 21.42
CA HIS A 395 4.30 -10.34 22.20
C HIS A 395 4.02 -10.19 23.69
N HIS A 396 5.06 -10.35 24.51
CA HIS A 396 5.00 -10.02 25.94
C HIS A 396 5.72 -8.68 26.23
N PRO A 397 5.02 -7.60 26.65
CA PRO A 397 5.59 -6.24 26.71
C PRO A 397 6.84 -6.06 27.58
N GLU A 398 7.06 -6.93 28.57
CA GLU A 398 8.24 -6.87 29.46
C GLU A 398 9.47 -7.59 28.88
N GLU A 399 9.26 -8.44 27.88
CA GLU A 399 10.29 -9.31 27.26
C GLU A 399 10.50 -8.99 25.77
N GLN A 400 9.55 -8.28 25.14
CA GLN A 400 9.42 -8.17 23.69
C GLN A 400 8.67 -6.89 23.28
N SER A 401 9.03 -6.30 22.14
CA SER A 401 8.40 -5.12 21.56
C SER A 401 7.75 -5.41 20.19
N CYS A 402 6.81 -4.55 19.78
CA CYS A 402 6.20 -4.57 18.45
C CYS A 402 6.82 -3.50 17.54
N PHE A 403 7.08 -3.86 16.27
CA PHE A 403 7.26 -2.89 15.20
C PHE A 403 6.82 -3.50 13.86
N GLN A 404 6.02 -2.77 13.06
CA GLN A 404 5.50 -3.18 11.75
C GLN A 404 5.02 -4.66 11.70
N ASP A 405 4.04 -5.01 12.53
CA ASP A 405 3.44 -6.36 12.63
C ASP A 405 4.45 -7.49 12.97
N ARG A 406 5.67 -7.16 13.42
CA ARG A 406 6.72 -8.10 13.83
C ARG A 406 7.13 -7.90 15.30
N VAL A 407 7.48 -9.00 15.94
CA VAL A 407 7.86 -9.07 17.36
C VAL A 407 9.37 -9.18 17.48
N PHE A 408 9.96 -8.34 18.33
CA PHE A 408 11.40 -8.28 18.60
C PHE A 408 11.67 -8.58 20.08
N PRO A 409 12.71 -9.34 20.44
CA PRO A 409 13.09 -9.55 21.84
C PRO A 409 13.75 -8.31 22.44
N ILE A 410 13.38 -7.98 23.68
CA ILE A 410 14.12 -7.04 24.52
C ILE A 410 15.28 -7.82 25.15
N PRO A 411 16.56 -7.41 24.97
CA PRO A 411 17.68 -8.15 25.53
C PRO A 411 17.68 -8.11 27.07
N SER A 412 17.46 -9.27 27.69
CA SER A 412 17.96 -9.53 29.04
C SER A 412 19.49 -9.52 29.02
N GLU A 413 20.12 -9.06 30.10
CA GLU A 413 21.58 -9.13 30.22
C GLU A 413 22.05 -10.59 30.08
N SER A 414 22.96 -10.85 29.13
CA SER A 414 23.40 -12.15 28.60
C SER A 414 22.38 -12.95 27.73
N ALA A 415 22.46 -12.76 26.41
CA ALA A 415 22.07 -13.75 25.39
C ALA A 415 22.78 -13.43 24.05
N GLU A 416 23.58 -14.36 23.52
CA GLU A 416 24.28 -14.19 22.23
C GLU A 416 23.43 -14.72 21.07
N SER A 417 22.98 -13.83 20.17
CA SER A 417 22.45 -14.22 18.85
C SER A 417 22.45 -13.02 17.90
N LYS A 418 23.49 -12.91 17.05
CA LYS A 418 23.65 -11.80 16.09
C LYS A 418 22.73 -11.96 14.88
N THR A 419 22.08 -10.87 14.44
CA THR A 419 21.75 -10.56 13.02
C THR A 419 20.90 -9.30 12.81
N ILE A 420 20.06 -8.90 13.77
CA ILE A 420 19.07 -7.79 13.58
C ILE A 420 19.10 -6.74 14.71
N THR A 421 19.69 -7.04 15.88
CA THR A 421 19.64 -6.19 17.08
C THR A 421 20.84 -5.25 17.28
N GLU A 422 21.96 -5.45 16.58
CA GLU A 422 23.19 -4.65 16.81
C GLU A 422 23.06 -3.26 16.18
N LEU A 423 22.59 -3.17 14.93
CA LEU A 423 22.42 -1.91 14.17
C LEU A 423 21.65 -0.81 14.94
N THR A 424 20.53 -1.16 15.59
CA THR A 424 19.69 -0.17 16.30
C THR A 424 20.23 0.22 17.67
N VAL A 425 21.14 -0.57 18.23
CA VAL A 425 21.87 -0.25 19.46
C VAL A 425 23.06 0.65 19.14
N GLU A 426 23.83 0.34 18.09
CA GLU A 426 24.93 1.17 17.58
C GLU A 426 24.45 2.59 17.21
N MET A 427 23.35 2.71 16.46
CA MET A 427 22.73 4.01 16.14
C MET A 427 22.37 4.85 17.37
N CYS A 428 21.95 4.21 18.47
CA CYS A 428 21.67 4.91 19.73
C CYS A 428 22.91 5.22 20.57
N GLN A 429 24.01 4.49 20.39
CA GLN A 429 25.27 4.71 21.11
C GLN A 429 26.13 5.81 20.46
N GLU A 430 26.13 5.91 19.14
CA GLU A 430 27.00 6.87 18.43
C GLU A 430 26.39 8.28 18.28
N ASN A 431 25.10 8.37 17.92
CA ASN A 431 24.50 9.64 17.47
C ASN A 431 23.31 10.13 18.31
N ASN A 432 22.78 9.30 19.22
CA ASN A 432 21.61 9.61 20.07
C ASN A 432 20.36 10.11 19.29
N GLN A 433 20.28 9.79 17.98
CA GLN A 433 19.21 10.21 17.08
C GLN A 433 18.59 9.00 16.37
N LEU A 434 17.56 8.43 16.99
CA LEU A 434 16.51 7.76 16.25
C LEU A 434 15.35 8.75 16.07
N SER A 435 15.03 9.05 14.82
CA SER A 435 13.84 9.81 14.40
C SER A 435 13.07 9.12 13.28
N ALA A 436 13.71 8.21 12.54
CA ALA A 436 13.16 7.53 11.37
C ALA A 436 12.07 6.46 11.67
N PHE A 437 11.94 6.04 12.94
CA PHE A 437 11.17 4.83 13.33
C PHE A 437 10.21 4.98 14.53
N GLY A 438 9.99 6.20 15.05
CA GLY A 438 9.08 6.39 16.21
C GLY A 438 9.61 5.80 17.53
N GLN A 439 10.93 5.73 17.65
CA GLN A 439 11.67 5.30 18.84
C GLN A 439 12.67 6.41 19.20
N THR A 440 12.87 6.68 20.49
CA THR A 440 13.96 7.55 20.98
C THR A 440 15.05 6.70 21.65
N CYS A 441 16.23 7.29 21.84
CA CYS A 441 17.34 6.65 22.53
C CYS A 441 17.38 7.06 24.01
N CYS A 442 17.71 6.12 24.90
CA CYS A 442 17.93 6.36 26.32
C CYS A 442 19.05 5.41 26.81
N GLN A 443 20.16 5.94 27.33
CA GLN A 443 21.39 5.15 27.62
C GLN A 443 21.85 4.22 26.47
N GLY A 444 21.81 4.69 25.23
CA GLY A 444 22.21 3.86 24.08
C GLY A 444 21.25 2.71 23.75
N LYS A 445 20.05 2.67 24.35
CA LYS A 445 19.00 1.68 24.06
C LYS A 445 17.81 2.36 23.36
N PRO A 446 17.26 1.77 22.28
CA PRO A 446 16.03 2.27 21.67
C PRO A 446 14.81 1.98 22.57
N ILE A 447 13.97 2.99 22.78
CA ILE A 447 12.68 2.91 23.48
C ILE A 447 11.57 3.44 22.57
N SER A 448 10.33 2.97 22.74
CA SER A 448 9.20 3.44 21.94
C SER A 448 8.40 4.51 22.70
N ASP A 449 8.29 5.71 22.12
CA ASP A 449 7.66 6.90 22.72
C ASP A 449 6.17 6.73 23.08
N SER A 450 5.49 5.74 22.50
CA SER A 450 4.10 5.40 22.79
C SER A 450 3.93 4.44 23.99
N THR A 451 5.03 3.97 24.58
CA THR A 451 5.03 3.01 25.71
C THR A 451 6.00 3.40 26.83
N HIS A 452 7.05 4.15 26.51
CA HIS A 452 8.12 4.54 27.42
C HIS A 452 8.53 6.01 27.22
N LYS A 453 9.14 6.59 28.25
CA LYS A 453 9.66 7.97 28.27
C LYS A 453 11.07 8.00 28.85
N CYS A 454 12.01 8.64 28.17
CA CYS A 454 13.32 8.94 28.74
C CYS A 454 13.27 10.28 29.50
N CYS A 455 13.71 10.30 30.76
CA CYS A 455 13.92 11.53 31.55
C CYS A 455 15.32 11.47 32.17
N ASP A 456 16.20 12.43 31.87
CA ASP A 456 17.62 12.50 32.24
C ASP A 456 18.29 11.09 32.27
N ASP A 457 18.33 10.45 31.10
CA ASP A 457 18.89 9.12 30.86
C ASP A 457 18.25 7.98 31.67
N HIS A 458 17.03 8.12 32.19
CA HIS A 458 16.28 7.05 32.84
C HIS A 458 15.00 6.72 32.07
N VAL A 459 14.82 5.43 31.76
CA VAL A 459 13.63 4.90 31.07
C VAL A 459 12.51 4.68 32.08
N TYR A 460 11.36 5.31 31.83
CA TYR A 460 10.11 5.09 32.55
C TYR A 460 9.07 4.47 31.61
N SER A 461 8.30 3.49 32.10
CA SER A 461 7.06 3.10 31.42
C SER A 461 5.99 4.17 31.65
N ILE A 462 5.24 4.50 30.60
CA ILE A 462 4.10 5.44 30.67
C ILE A 462 2.74 4.72 30.59
N ALA A 463 2.73 3.39 30.75
CA ALA A 463 1.51 2.60 30.77
C ALA A 463 0.57 3.04 31.91
N GLY A 464 -0.55 3.66 31.55
CA GLY A 464 -1.55 4.19 32.50
C GLY A 464 -1.38 5.66 32.88
N MET A 465 -0.46 6.41 32.24
CA MET A 465 -0.38 7.87 32.35
C MET A 465 -1.15 8.56 31.22
N GLU A 466 -1.83 9.67 31.51
CA GLU A 466 -2.52 10.50 30.51
C GLU A 466 -1.63 11.60 29.92
N ASP A 467 -0.78 12.25 30.72
CA ASP A 467 0.18 13.27 30.27
C ASP A 467 1.56 13.10 30.93
N PRO A 468 2.45 12.22 30.41
CA PRO A 468 3.74 11.91 31.02
C PRO A 468 4.82 12.96 30.73
N GLN A 469 5.20 13.70 31.78
CA GLN A 469 6.18 14.79 31.76
C GLN A 469 7.44 14.48 32.56
N CYS A 470 8.57 15.07 32.15
CA CYS A 470 9.86 14.93 32.82
C CYS A 470 10.19 16.14 33.71
N CYS A 471 10.78 15.90 34.88
CA CYS A 471 11.37 16.95 35.73
C CYS A 471 12.65 16.44 36.41
N ARG A 472 13.82 16.88 35.92
CA ARG A 472 15.17 16.44 36.36
C ARG A 472 15.25 14.94 36.67
N GLY A 473 15.13 14.13 35.63
CA GLY A 473 15.31 12.68 35.71
C GLY A 473 14.13 11.91 36.29
N ARG A 474 12.97 12.53 36.50
CA ARG A 474 11.75 11.85 36.96
C ARG A 474 10.59 12.06 35.99
N CYS A 475 10.00 10.96 35.53
CA CYS A 475 8.70 10.98 34.85
C CYS A 475 7.56 11.10 35.89
N PHE A 476 6.53 11.89 35.59
CA PHE A 476 5.29 11.98 36.36
C PHE A 476 4.12 12.37 35.43
N ASP A 477 2.88 12.10 35.85
CA ASP A 477 1.69 12.49 35.10
C ASP A 477 1.19 13.88 35.57
N SER A 478 1.06 14.84 34.66
CA SER A 478 0.53 16.19 34.94
C SER A 478 -0.94 16.16 35.38
N ASN A 479 -1.74 15.29 34.76
CA ASN A 479 -3.19 15.23 34.96
C ASN A 479 -3.53 14.59 36.31
N ALA A 480 -2.67 13.69 36.81
CA ALA A 480 -2.83 13.04 38.12
C ALA A 480 -2.74 14.00 39.32
N ARG A 481 -2.13 15.19 39.15
CA ARG A 481 -1.95 16.23 40.20
C ARG A 481 -1.18 15.77 41.45
N GLU A 482 -0.38 14.70 41.36
CA GLU A 482 0.44 14.19 42.47
C GLU A 482 1.79 14.90 42.61
N ALA A 483 2.26 15.53 41.53
CA ALA A 483 3.46 16.35 41.51
C ALA A 483 3.34 17.53 40.52
N VAL A 484 4.27 18.48 40.61
CA VAL A 484 4.43 19.58 39.64
C VAL A 484 5.90 19.94 39.47
N CYS A 485 6.31 20.38 38.28
CA CYS A 485 7.67 20.84 37.99
C CYS A 485 7.71 22.38 37.89
N CYS A 486 8.50 23.03 38.75
CA CYS A 486 8.62 24.49 38.79
C CYS A 486 10.08 24.90 38.51
N GLU A 487 10.33 25.50 37.34
CA GLU A 487 11.67 25.86 36.83
C GLU A 487 12.72 24.72 37.00
N GLY A 488 12.28 23.49 36.76
CA GLY A 488 13.09 22.27 36.86
C GLY A 488 13.22 21.69 38.28
N ILE A 489 12.55 22.23 39.30
CA ILE A 489 12.42 21.59 40.61
C ILE A 489 11.12 20.79 40.67
N TRP A 490 11.23 19.50 40.98
CA TRP A 490 10.10 18.60 41.21
C TRP A 490 9.54 18.79 42.62
N HIS A 491 8.24 19.07 42.72
CA HIS A 491 7.51 19.21 43.99
C HIS A 491 6.43 18.15 44.08
N PHE A 492 6.43 17.35 45.16
CA PHE A 492 5.29 16.51 45.50
C PHE A 492 4.15 17.39 46.02
N THR A 493 2.95 17.17 45.49
CA THR A 493 1.76 17.98 45.82
C THR A 493 0.71 17.22 46.62
N GLY A 494 0.80 15.89 46.69
CA GLY A 494 -0.11 15.04 47.46
C GLY A 494 -1.56 15.08 46.96
N GLY A 495 -1.78 15.31 45.65
CA GLY A 495 -3.10 15.44 45.03
C GLY A 495 -3.68 16.86 45.10
N VAL A 496 -3.00 17.81 45.74
CA VAL A 496 -3.45 19.22 45.83
C VAL A 496 -2.98 19.99 44.61
N ALA A 497 -3.87 20.72 43.93
CA ALA A 497 -3.48 21.56 42.81
C ALA A 497 -2.58 22.73 43.27
N LYS A 498 -1.30 22.70 42.86
CA LYS A 498 -0.31 23.77 43.09
C LYS A 498 0.09 24.43 41.77
N THR A 499 0.42 25.71 41.80
CA THR A 499 0.96 26.49 40.67
C THR A 499 2.37 26.98 40.98
N CYS A 500 3.17 27.20 39.94
CA CYS A 500 4.56 27.63 40.11
C CYS A 500 4.69 29.15 40.25
N ILE A 501 5.51 29.59 41.22
CA ILE A 501 6.02 30.96 41.32
C ILE A 501 7.54 30.85 41.33
N GLY A 502 8.15 31.04 40.16
CA GLY A 502 9.55 30.67 39.93
C GLY A 502 9.79 29.18 40.18
N GLN A 503 10.84 28.86 40.93
CA GLN A 503 11.22 27.50 41.34
C GLN A 503 10.29 26.84 42.39
N VAL A 504 9.27 27.54 42.91
CA VAL A 504 8.47 27.08 44.07
C VAL A 504 7.02 26.75 43.68
N ALA A 505 6.53 25.58 44.11
CA ALA A 505 5.13 25.19 43.97
C ALA A 505 4.26 25.69 45.14
N VAL A 506 3.18 26.39 44.83
CA VAL A 506 2.30 27.08 45.80
C VAL A 506 0.85 26.66 45.56
N ALA A 507 0.15 26.20 46.61
CA ALA A 507 -1.27 25.86 46.55
C ALA A 507 -2.17 27.11 46.43
N ALA A 508 -3.44 26.91 46.03
CA ALA A 508 -4.39 28.02 45.88
C ALA A 508 -4.71 28.75 47.20
N ASP A 509 -4.53 28.11 48.34
CA ASP A 509 -4.66 28.64 49.71
C ASP A 509 -3.32 29.03 50.35
N GLU A 510 -2.19 28.83 49.65
CA GLU A 510 -0.86 29.29 50.05
C GLU A 510 -0.48 30.60 49.33
N GLN A 511 0.56 31.29 49.81
CA GLN A 511 1.19 32.41 49.10
C GLN A 511 2.67 32.56 49.49
N LEU A 512 3.52 32.75 48.48
CA LEU A 512 4.97 32.93 48.62
C LEU A 512 5.31 34.39 48.96
N CYS A 513 6.18 34.60 49.96
CA CYS A 513 6.64 35.90 50.42
C CYS A 513 8.16 35.87 50.64
N GLY A 514 8.93 36.33 49.63
CA GLY A 514 10.35 36.02 49.56
C GLY A 514 10.54 34.52 49.35
N ASP A 515 11.40 33.89 50.14
CA ASP A 515 11.70 32.46 50.04
C ASP A 515 10.76 31.56 50.87
N THR A 516 9.78 32.15 51.57
CA THR A 516 8.90 31.44 52.52
C THR A 516 7.45 31.38 52.03
N ILE A 517 6.86 30.18 52.03
CA ILE A 517 5.43 29.97 51.78
C ILE A 517 4.65 30.16 53.09
N TYR A 518 3.53 30.88 53.04
CA TYR A 518 2.60 31.05 54.16
C TYR A 518 1.17 30.63 53.76
N PRO A 519 0.39 29.98 54.65
CA PRO A 519 -1.04 29.78 54.44
C PRO A 519 -1.78 31.12 54.47
N ARG A 520 -2.68 31.36 53.50
CA ARG A 520 -3.51 32.58 53.43
C ARG A 520 -4.41 32.75 54.65
N ALA A 521 -4.80 31.65 55.30
CA ALA A 521 -5.54 31.66 56.56
C ALA A 521 -4.76 32.29 57.73
N GLU A 522 -3.43 32.24 57.71
CA GLU A 522 -2.58 32.74 58.80
C GLU A 522 -2.05 34.16 58.56
N MET A 523 -2.10 34.67 57.32
CA MET A 523 -1.57 36.01 56.98
C MET A 523 -2.20 37.17 57.76
N ALA A 524 -3.42 37.01 58.30
CA ALA A 524 -4.03 37.97 59.20
C ALA A 524 -3.27 38.15 60.53
N ASN A 525 -2.50 37.14 60.97
CA ASN A 525 -1.77 37.13 62.25
C ASN A 525 -0.27 37.47 62.10
N VAL A 526 0.31 37.32 60.90
CA VAL A 526 1.75 37.56 60.62
C VAL A 526 2.16 39.02 60.92
N ALA A 527 1.21 39.96 60.91
CA ALA A 527 1.43 41.37 61.23
C ALA A 527 1.92 41.65 62.68
N VAL A 528 1.91 40.65 63.58
CA VAL A 528 2.20 40.84 65.01
C VAL A 528 3.61 40.36 65.44
N THR A 529 4.30 39.54 64.63
CA THR A 529 5.52 38.82 65.07
C THR A 529 6.72 38.86 64.11
N ALA A 530 6.60 39.48 62.93
CA ALA A 530 7.66 39.45 61.92
C ALA A 530 8.85 40.38 62.22
N PHE A 531 10.07 39.82 62.25
CA PHE A 531 11.33 40.54 62.53
C PHE A 531 12.16 40.92 61.27
N SER A 532 11.66 40.68 60.05
CA SER A 532 12.35 41.03 58.80
C SER A 532 11.56 42.02 57.95
N MET A 533 12.28 42.86 57.17
CA MET A 533 11.62 43.79 56.24
C MET A 533 10.91 43.08 55.07
N THR A 534 11.31 41.84 54.74
CA THR A 534 10.71 41.04 53.66
C THR A 534 9.26 40.62 53.94
N ALA A 535 8.91 40.36 55.20
CA ALA A 535 7.52 40.06 55.60
C ALA A 535 6.61 41.30 55.47
N LEU A 536 7.10 42.46 55.93
CA LEU A 536 6.39 43.74 55.84
C LEU A 536 6.09 44.15 54.39
N THR A 537 7.02 43.92 53.46
CA THR A 537 6.77 44.18 52.03
C THR A 537 5.70 43.26 51.42
N CYS A 538 5.56 42.02 51.89
CA CYS A 538 4.53 41.11 51.36
C CYS A 538 3.12 41.57 51.78
N VAL A 539 2.95 42.02 53.04
CA VAL A 539 1.70 42.66 53.50
C VAL A 539 1.40 43.92 52.69
N ALA A 540 2.42 44.72 52.34
CA ALA A 540 2.26 45.93 51.53
C ALA A 540 1.92 45.66 50.04
N MET A 541 2.19 44.46 49.49
CA MET A 541 1.77 44.14 48.12
C MET A 541 0.26 43.90 47.98
N VAL A 542 -0.45 43.64 49.09
CA VAL A 542 -1.93 43.61 49.11
C VAL A 542 -2.52 45.03 49.00
N SER A 543 -1.73 46.07 49.31
CA SER A 543 -2.06 47.50 49.18
C SER A 543 -1.19 48.19 48.12
N GLY A 544 -1.19 47.62 46.91
CA GLY A 544 -0.15 47.79 45.89
C GLY A 544 0.23 49.21 45.44
N PHE A 545 1.54 49.41 45.27
CA PHE A 545 2.21 50.53 44.59
C PHE A 545 3.34 50.00 43.67
N ARG A 546 3.82 50.81 42.72
CA ARG A 546 4.83 50.42 41.68
C ARG A 546 6.16 51.16 41.83
N PHE A 547 7.29 50.57 41.39
CA PHE A 547 8.33 51.16 40.51
C PHE A 547 9.33 50.07 39.99
N ALA A 548 10.42 50.39 39.25
CA ALA A 548 10.98 49.49 38.21
C ALA A 548 12.50 49.52 37.86
N ARG A 549 12.97 48.46 37.13
CA ARG A 549 14.27 48.22 36.40
C ARG A 549 15.51 47.84 37.28
N HIS A 550 16.60 47.17 36.84
CA HIS A 550 17.24 46.91 35.50
C HIS A 550 18.02 45.52 35.39
N HIS A 551 18.86 45.30 34.36
CA HIS A 551 19.65 44.07 33.95
C HIS A 551 21.20 44.18 34.22
N PRO A 552 22.20 43.36 33.70
CA PRO A 552 22.28 42.11 32.84
C PRO A 552 23.38 41.01 33.19
N GLY A 553 23.48 39.87 32.44
CA GLY A 553 24.71 39.02 32.24
C GLY A 553 24.55 37.47 32.08
N THR A 554 25.61 36.63 31.92
CA THR A 554 26.25 36.18 30.62
C THR A 554 27.28 34.99 30.69
N ARG A 555 27.35 34.12 29.63
CA ARG A 555 28.52 33.28 29.10
C ARG A 555 29.02 32.02 29.89
N GLU A 556 29.70 30.94 29.38
CA GLU A 556 30.13 30.41 28.01
C GLU A 556 30.71 28.93 27.98
N ALA A 557 30.83 28.31 26.78
CA ALA A 557 31.78 27.22 26.28
C ALA A 557 31.75 25.74 26.82
N ARG A 558 32.44 24.69 26.25
CA ARG A 558 32.76 24.13 24.86
C ARG A 558 33.59 22.78 24.96
N ALA A 559 33.65 21.95 23.89
CA ALA A 559 34.70 20.96 23.45
C ALA A 559 34.64 19.43 23.81
N ASP A 560 35.19 18.42 23.06
CA ASP A 560 35.57 18.17 21.62
C ASP A 560 36.06 16.67 21.37
N ASP A 561 36.07 16.15 20.11
CA ASP A 561 36.92 15.06 19.47
C ASP A 561 36.84 13.53 19.90
N HIS A 562 37.23 12.42 19.17
CA HIS A 562 37.76 12.08 17.78
C HIS A 562 37.80 10.52 17.44
N LEU A 563 37.68 10.12 16.13
CA LEU A 563 38.30 8.98 15.32
C LEU A 563 38.04 7.40 15.41
N GLY A 564 37.59 6.78 14.27
CA GLY A 564 38.02 5.47 13.65
C GLY A 564 37.27 4.12 13.93
N GLU A 565 37.33 2.99 13.15
CA GLU A 565 37.68 2.67 11.72
C GLU A 565 37.50 1.13 11.32
N GLY A 566 37.06 0.74 10.09
CA GLY A 566 37.07 -0.64 9.45
C GLY A 566 35.82 -1.57 9.61
N ILE A 567 34.99 -2.05 8.62
CA ILE A 567 35.15 -2.79 7.31
C ILE A 567 35.32 -4.35 7.52
N GLU A 568 34.57 -5.35 6.96
CA GLU A 568 34.16 -5.76 5.57
C GLU A 568 32.79 -6.56 5.40
N GLU A 569 32.17 -6.46 4.19
CA GLU A 569 31.53 -7.45 3.22
C GLU A 569 30.80 -8.80 3.59
N LYS A 570 29.84 -9.42 2.82
CA LYS A 570 28.96 -9.08 1.64
C LYS A 570 27.81 -10.10 1.40
N LYS A 571 26.79 -9.68 0.58
CA LYS A 571 25.83 -10.41 -0.33
C LYS A 571 24.36 -9.96 -0.15
N LEU A 572 23.84 -8.90 -0.79
CA LEU A 572 23.73 -8.49 -2.22
C LEU A 572 22.54 -9.13 -2.99
N TYR A 573 21.59 -8.27 -3.38
CA TYR A 573 20.63 -8.42 -4.49
C TYR A 573 20.76 -7.16 -5.37
N SER A 574 20.26 -7.20 -6.62
CA SER A 574 20.58 -6.20 -7.66
C SER A 574 20.19 -4.77 -7.32
N SER A 575 21.19 -3.89 -7.23
CA SER A 575 21.07 -2.44 -7.18
C SER A 575 21.16 -1.79 -8.57
N VAL A 576 20.72 -0.53 -8.67
CA VAL A 576 20.84 0.37 -9.81
C VAL A 576 21.57 1.63 -9.34
N ALA A 577 22.34 2.29 -10.20
CA ALA A 577 23.11 3.49 -9.82
C ALA A 577 22.31 4.80 -9.93
N CYS A 578 22.56 5.73 -9.01
CA CYS A 578 22.19 7.15 -9.06
C CYS A 578 23.41 7.96 -8.62
N GLY A 579 23.99 8.78 -9.52
CA GLY A 579 25.35 9.29 -9.31
C GLY A 579 26.31 8.13 -8.98
N ASP A 580 27.05 8.28 -7.89
CA ASP A 580 27.99 7.27 -7.36
C ASP A 580 27.32 6.23 -6.42
N GLU A 581 26.03 6.38 -6.08
CA GLU A 581 25.33 5.53 -5.09
C GLU A 581 24.51 4.39 -5.73
N LEU A 582 24.56 3.20 -5.11
CA LEU A 582 23.83 2.00 -5.52
C LEU A 582 22.54 1.82 -4.72
N TYR A 583 21.38 1.98 -5.37
CA TYR A 583 20.05 1.89 -4.76
C TYR A 583 19.23 0.68 -5.17
N ASN A 584 18.26 0.29 -4.34
CA ASN A 584 17.27 -0.73 -4.70
C ASN A 584 16.12 -0.08 -5.52
N PRO A 585 15.95 -0.40 -6.82
CA PRO A 585 14.93 0.21 -7.69
C PRO A 585 13.49 -0.23 -7.36
N LEU A 586 13.28 -1.11 -6.38
CA LEU A 586 11.96 -1.47 -5.86
C LEU A 586 11.51 -0.60 -4.67
N THR A 587 12.39 0.22 -4.10
CA THR A 587 12.08 1.02 -2.90
C THR A 587 12.67 2.44 -2.91
N HIS A 588 13.49 2.78 -3.91
CA HIS A 588 14.05 4.12 -4.09
C HIS A 588 13.99 4.53 -5.56
N ILE A 589 14.02 5.84 -5.81
CA ILE A 589 14.22 6.42 -7.14
C ILE A 589 15.46 7.32 -7.14
N CYS A 590 15.99 7.60 -8.32
CA CYS A 590 17.08 8.55 -8.51
C CYS A 590 16.56 9.98 -8.71
N CYS A 591 17.20 10.96 -8.09
CA CYS A 591 16.95 12.39 -8.27
C CYS A 591 18.25 13.11 -8.62
N ASP A 592 18.48 13.33 -9.91
CA ASP A 592 19.76 13.70 -10.53
C ASP A 592 20.91 12.75 -10.12
N ASP A 593 21.56 13.00 -8.98
CA ASP A 593 22.65 12.17 -8.42
C ASP A 593 22.37 11.70 -6.97
N THR A 594 21.14 11.89 -6.44
CA THR A 594 20.76 11.51 -5.07
C THR A 594 19.70 10.41 -5.04
N VAL A 595 19.96 9.35 -4.26
CA VAL A 595 19.01 8.27 -3.97
C VAL A 595 17.94 8.73 -2.98
N ILE A 596 16.66 8.51 -3.28
CA ILE A 596 15.54 8.89 -2.40
C ILE A 596 14.47 7.80 -2.25
N GLU A 597 13.93 7.62 -1.05
CA GLU A 597 12.92 6.59 -0.75
C GLU A 597 11.59 6.84 -1.48
N ASP A 598 11.12 5.85 -2.25
CA ASP A 598 9.86 5.94 -3.00
C ASP A 598 8.67 6.04 -2.04
N GLY A 599 7.72 6.92 -2.37
CA GLY A 599 6.56 7.23 -1.53
C GLY A 599 6.85 8.05 -0.26
N ARG A 600 8.11 8.38 0.06
CA ARG A 600 8.50 9.19 1.24
C ARG A 600 9.18 10.51 0.86
N GLN A 601 9.83 10.53 -0.30
CA GLN A 601 10.39 11.71 -0.95
C GLN A 601 9.97 11.72 -2.42
N VAL A 602 10.00 12.89 -3.06
CA VAL A 602 9.74 13.02 -4.50
C VAL A 602 10.76 13.97 -5.15
N CYS A 603 11.17 13.67 -6.37
CA CYS A 603 12.09 14.50 -7.14
C CYS A 603 11.32 15.54 -7.98
N CYS A 604 11.46 16.82 -7.65
CA CYS A 604 10.83 17.92 -8.38
C CYS A 604 11.90 18.78 -9.06
N ASN A 605 12.09 18.64 -10.38
CA ASN A 605 13.10 19.34 -11.19
C ASN A 605 14.51 19.31 -10.56
N GLY A 606 15.07 18.11 -10.36
CA GLY A 606 16.41 17.92 -9.79
C GLY A 606 16.54 18.26 -8.30
N ARG A 607 15.41 18.37 -7.58
CA ARG A 607 15.40 18.64 -6.13
C ARG A 607 14.55 17.63 -5.39
N VAL A 608 15.17 17.02 -4.38
CA VAL A 608 14.50 16.20 -3.38
C VAL A 608 13.51 17.06 -2.60
N GLN A 609 12.29 16.59 -2.46
CA GLN A 609 11.25 17.16 -1.60
C GLN A 609 10.73 16.09 -0.65
N ASN A 610 10.70 16.39 0.65
CA ASN A 610 10.19 15.47 1.68
C ASN A 610 8.67 15.52 1.70
N LEU A 611 8.02 14.35 1.74
CA LEU A 611 6.56 14.28 1.87
C LEU A 611 6.19 14.45 3.36
N THR A 612 5.49 15.53 3.66
CA THR A 612 5.03 15.88 5.02
C THR A 612 3.66 15.29 5.34
N GLN A 613 2.90 14.88 4.32
CA GLN A 613 1.58 14.27 4.44
C GLN A 613 1.41 13.12 3.44
N GLU A 614 0.54 12.17 3.77
CA GLU A 614 0.16 11.09 2.85
C GLU A 614 -0.43 11.68 1.56
N ASN A 615 0.02 11.18 0.41
CA ASN A 615 -0.39 11.58 -0.95
C ASN A 615 0.22 12.89 -1.50
N GLU A 616 1.31 13.42 -0.93
CA GLU A 616 2.12 14.51 -1.52
C GLU A 616 2.98 14.09 -2.75
N ASN A 617 2.49 13.12 -3.52
CA ASN A 617 3.22 12.39 -4.57
C ASN A 617 3.39 13.13 -5.93
N SER A 618 3.16 14.44 -5.98
CA SER A 618 3.11 15.20 -7.25
C SER A 618 3.92 16.50 -7.17
N CYS A 619 4.60 16.85 -8.26
CA CYS A 619 5.48 18.04 -8.33
C CYS A 619 4.85 19.19 -9.11
N CYS A 620 5.11 20.42 -8.66
CA CYS A 620 4.81 21.66 -9.35
C CYS A 620 6.07 22.53 -9.38
N GLY A 621 6.71 22.64 -10.55
CA GLY A 621 8.08 23.16 -10.63
C GLY A 621 9.03 22.34 -9.74
N SER A 622 9.69 23.01 -8.78
CA SER A 622 10.59 22.36 -7.82
C SER A 622 9.97 22.03 -6.46
N THR A 623 8.64 21.99 -6.34
CA THR A 623 7.91 21.88 -5.06
C THR A 623 6.90 20.74 -5.08
N ALA A 624 6.88 19.89 -4.05
CA ALA A 624 5.89 18.83 -3.89
C ALA A 624 4.52 19.37 -3.45
N TYR A 625 3.44 18.67 -3.81
CA TYR A 625 2.08 18.99 -3.37
C TYR A 625 1.16 17.76 -3.31
N ASN A 626 0.15 17.84 -2.43
CA ASN A 626 -0.88 16.81 -2.30
C ASN A 626 -1.88 16.88 -3.46
N ASN A 627 -1.91 15.87 -4.33
CA ASN A 627 -2.79 15.89 -5.51
C ASN A 627 -4.26 15.54 -5.23
N LEU A 628 -4.61 15.24 -3.98
CA LEU A 628 -5.98 15.10 -3.49
C LEU A 628 -6.54 16.42 -2.95
N THR A 629 -5.69 17.39 -2.57
CA THR A 629 -6.10 18.67 -1.99
C THR A 629 -5.61 19.90 -2.75
N ALA A 630 -4.81 19.74 -3.80
CA ALA A 630 -4.31 20.85 -4.60
C ALA A 630 -4.08 20.46 -6.07
N VAL A 631 -3.95 21.48 -6.92
CA VAL A 631 -3.69 21.36 -8.37
C VAL A 631 -2.57 22.29 -8.78
N CYS A 632 -1.65 21.82 -9.62
CA CYS A 632 -0.58 22.61 -10.21
C CYS A 632 -1.00 23.20 -11.56
N CYS A 633 -0.76 24.49 -11.78
CA CYS A 633 -0.79 25.12 -13.10
C CYS A 633 0.51 25.89 -13.34
N GLY A 634 1.37 25.37 -14.24
CA GLY A 634 2.72 25.88 -14.45
C GLY A 634 3.61 25.59 -13.23
N GLU A 635 3.88 26.62 -12.42
CA GLU A 635 4.62 26.52 -11.15
C GLU A 635 3.74 26.91 -9.93
N ARG A 636 2.43 27.08 -10.13
CA ARG A 636 1.51 27.60 -9.10
C ARG A 636 0.63 26.47 -8.54
N ILE A 637 0.85 26.15 -7.27
CA ILE A 637 0.02 25.20 -6.51
C ILE A 637 -1.22 25.94 -5.97
N THR A 638 -2.41 25.47 -6.34
CA THR A 638 -3.69 26.00 -5.87
C THR A 638 -4.37 24.96 -4.98
N GLN A 639 -4.64 25.28 -3.71
CA GLN A 639 -5.36 24.40 -2.78
C GLN A 639 -6.87 24.38 -3.09
N VAL A 640 -7.49 23.21 -3.05
CA VAL A 640 -8.88 22.93 -3.44
C VAL A 640 -9.56 22.15 -2.31
N ALA A 641 -10.61 22.74 -1.72
CA ALA A 641 -11.22 22.24 -0.49
C ALA A 641 -12.20 21.04 -0.66
N ASP A 642 -12.60 20.68 -1.89
CA ASP A 642 -13.33 19.43 -2.18
C ASP A 642 -12.43 18.47 -2.94
N ILE A 643 -12.08 17.36 -2.29
CA ILE A 643 -11.17 16.32 -2.79
C ILE A 643 -11.63 15.74 -4.13
N ARG A 644 -12.94 15.75 -4.43
CA ARG A 644 -13.47 15.27 -5.72
C ARG A 644 -13.13 16.22 -6.88
N LYS A 645 -13.12 17.53 -6.63
CA LYS A 645 -12.76 18.53 -7.65
C LYS A 645 -11.27 18.45 -8.01
N ALA A 646 -10.39 18.27 -7.03
CA ALA A 646 -8.96 18.07 -7.27
C ALA A 646 -8.65 16.82 -8.11
N ARG A 647 -9.48 15.78 -8.00
CA ARG A 647 -9.31 14.52 -8.74
C ARG A 647 -9.83 14.60 -10.18
N ASP A 648 -11.07 15.06 -10.37
CA ASP A 648 -11.87 14.72 -11.56
C ASP A 648 -12.07 15.87 -12.58
N ALA A 649 -11.55 17.08 -12.34
CA ALA A 649 -11.72 18.23 -13.26
C ALA A 649 -10.51 19.21 -13.24
N LYS A 650 -9.59 19.10 -14.21
CA LYS A 650 -8.30 19.82 -14.22
C LYS A 650 -8.13 20.79 -15.41
N GLY A 651 -8.49 22.05 -15.22
CA GLY A 651 -8.23 23.13 -16.17
C GLY A 651 -7.08 24.05 -15.72
N CYS A 652 -6.20 24.41 -16.65
CA CYS A 652 -5.15 25.41 -16.42
C CYS A 652 -5.10 26.41 -17.58
N CYS A 653 -5.17 27.71 -17.27
CA CYS A 653 -4.89 28.77 -18.23
C CYS A 653 -3.39 28.86 -18.54
N ARG A 654 -3.06 29.45 -19.70
CA ARG A 654 -1.67 29.69 -20.14
C ARG A 654 -0.84 30.49 -19.13
N ASP A 655 -1.49 31.36 -18.35
CA ASP A 655 -0.88 32.22 -17.33
C ASP A 655 -0.83 31.55 -15.94
N GLY A 656 -1.02 30.23 -15.86
CA GLY A 656 -0.91 29.44 -14.63
C GLY A 656 -2.09 29.61 -13.65
N GLN A 657 -3.27 30.02 -14.13
CA GLN A 657 -4.49 30.06 -13.31
C GLN A 657 -5.23 28.71 -13.40
N TYR A 658 -5.56 28.14 -12.24
CA TYR A 658 -6.39 26.92 -12.13
C TYR A 658 -7.87 27.24 -12.35
N PHE A 659 -8.58 26.30 -12.99
CA PHE A 659 -10.03 26.34 -13.12
C PHE A 659 -10.65 24.93 -13.19
N ASP A 660 -11.93 24.85 -12.83
CA ASP A 660 -12.71 23.61 -12.74
C ASP A 660 -13.46 23.34 -14.06
N LEU A 661 -13.07 22.26 -14.77
CA LEU A 661 -13.63 21.84 -16.07
C LEU A 661 -15.13 21.51 -16.10
N GLN A 662 -15.85 21.60 -14.97
CA GLN A 662 -17.31 21.43 -14.92
C GLN A 662 -18.07 22.77 -14.87
N THR A 663 -17.36 23.90 -14.84
CA THR A 663 -17.93 25.23 -14.58
C THR A 663 -17.16 26.40 -15.18
N MET A 664 -15.94 26.18 -15.68
CA MET A 664 -14.99 27.22 -16.08
C MET A 664 -14.22 26.77 -17.33
N GLN A 665 -13.85 27.73 -18.18
CA GLN A 665 -12.99 27.55 -19.35
C GLN A 665 -11.91 28.63 -19.40
N CYS A 666 -10.82 28.39 -20.12
CA CYS A 666 -9.81 29.44 -20.38
C CYS A 666 -10.01 30.05 -21.76
N GLN A 667 -10.17 31.37 -21.83
CA GLN A 667 -10.19 32.11 -23.08
C GLN A 667 -9.26 33.32 -22.99
N ASP A 668 -8.37 33.45 -23.97
CA ASP A 668 -7.32 34.48 -24.05
C ASP A 668 -6.48 34.67 -22.77
N GLY A 669 -6.23 33.56 -22.06
CA GLY A 669 -5.40 33.51 -20.85
C GLY A 669 -6.15 33.76 -19.53
N GLN A 670 -7.42 34.20 -19.59
CA GLN A 670 -8.26 34.42 -18.42
C GLN A 670 -9.22 33.26 -18.18
N VAL A 671 -9.40 32.91 -16.90
CA VAL A 671 -10.47 32.00 -16.47
C VAL A 671 -11.80 32.74 -16.61
N GLN A 672 -12.69 32.18 -17.41
CA GLN A 672 -14.08 32.60 -17.53
C GLN A 672 -14.97 31.44 -17.08
N PRO A 673 -16.21 31.68 -16.61
CA PRO A 673 -17.18 30.60 -16.50
C PRO A 673 -17.34 29.94 -17.87
N GLU A 674 -17.39 28.60 -17.85
CA GLU A 674 -17.92 27.83 -18.96
C GLU A 674 -19.37 28.28 -19.09
N THR A 675 -19.74 28.76 -20.28
CA THR A 675 -21.06 29.37 -20.50
C THR A 675 -22.13 28.35 -20.15
N GLU A 676 -22.87 28.58 -19.05
CA GLU A 676 -23.70 27.58 -18.36
C GLU A 676 -24.32 26.59 -19.35
N GLU A 677 -23.93 25.31 -19.31
CA GLU A 677 -24.62 24.26 -20.07
C GLU A 677 -26.06 24.22 -19.57
N CYS A 678 -26.90 24.94 -20.31
CA CYS A 678 -28.19 25.41 -19.87
C CYS A 678 -29.01 24.25 -19.32
N SER A 679 -29.63 24.39 -18.15
CA SER A 679 -30.26 23.26 -17.44
C SER A 679 -31.42 22.62 -18.25
N LEU A 680 -31.92 23.37 -19.23
CA LEU A 680 -32.87 22.96 -20.27
C LEU A 680 -32.31 21.97 -21.32
N CYS A 681 -30.99 21.81 -21.41
CA CYS A 681 -30.25 21.10 -22.45
C CYS A 681 -29.58 19.81 -21.98
N GLN A 682 -29.49 19.58 -20.67
CA GLN A 682 -28.81 18.41 -20.12
C GLN A 682 -29.59 17.13 -20.45
N ASP A 683 -28.99 16.25 -21.25
CA ASP A 683 -29.49 14.87 -21.49
C ASP A 683 -29.15 13.90 -20.32
N THR A 684 -28.82 14.44 -19.14
CA THR A 684 -28.41 13.69 -17.95
C THR A 684 -29.56 12.88 -17.35
N ILE A 685 -29.27 11.65 -16.93
CA ILE A 685 -30.25 10.78 -16.25
C ILE A 685 -30.33 11.19 -14.77
N LEU A 686 -31.08 12.27 -14.49
CA LEU A 686 -31.34 12.73 -13.13
C LEU A 686 -31.94 11.60 -12.27
N SER A 687 -31.40 11.46 -11.04
CA SER A 687 -31.92 10.50 -10.06
C SER A 687 -33.34 10.86 -9.64
N LYS A 688 -34.10 9.88 -9.13
CA LYS A 688 -35.45 10.10 -8.60
C LYS A 688 -35.46 11.27 -7.60
N ARG A 689 -34.49 11.26 -6.67
CA ARG A 689 -34.33 12.28 -5.62
C ARG A 689 -34.04 13.67 -6.20
N ALA A 690 -33.17 13.77 -7.21
CA ALA A 690 -32.88 15.06 -7.86
C ALA A 690 -34.13 15.62 -8.59
N VAL A 691 -34.94 14.76 -9.21
CA VAL A 691 -36.22 15.16 -9.83
C VAL A 691 -37.24 15.62 -8.78
N GLU A 692 -37.21 15.06 -7.57
CA GLU A 692 -38.06 15.47 -6.44
C GLU A 692 -37.57 16.83 -5.88
N GLU A 693 -36.28 16.98 -5.58
CA GLU A 693 -35.68 18.22 -5.07
C GLU A 693 -35.82 19.41 -6.06
N LEU A 694 -35.74 19.17 -7.38
CA LEU A 694 -36.00 20.18 -8.41
C LEU A 694 -37.49 20.52 -8.57
N ALA A 695 -38.39 19.58 -8.28
CA ALA A 695 -39.83 19.82 -8.33
C ALA A 695 -40.28 20.75 -7.20
N ASP A 696 -39.73 20.60 -6.00
CA ASP A 696 -39.97 21.48 -4.85
C ASP A 696 -39.45 22.92 -5.09
N GLN A 697 -38.35 23.06 -5.83
CA GLN A 697 -37.71 24.36 -6.11
C GLN A 697 -38.38 25.15 -7.27
N SER A 698 -39.33 24.55 -8.00
CA SER A 698 -39.89 25.12 -9.23
C SER A 698 -41.27 25.75 -9.03
N GLN A 699 -41.48 26.98 -9.53
CA GLN A 699 -42.78 27.68 -9.40
C GLN A 699 -43.87 27.15 -10.34
N HIS A 700 -43.50 26.43 -11.40
CA HIS A 700 -44.43 25.90 -12.40
C HIS A 700 -44.04 24.49 -12.88
N HIS A 701 -45.04 23.61 -12.96
CA HIS A 701 -44.91 22.23 -13.41
C HIS A 701 -45.84 21.99 -14.62
N LEU A 702 -45.27 21.88 -15.82
CA LEU A 702 -46.01 21.98 -17.08
C LEU A 702 -45.76 20.78 -18.01
N ASN A 703 -46.83 20.24 -18.59
CA ASN A 703 -46.76 19.36 -19.76
C ASN A 703 -46.60 20.24 -21.01
N ILE A 704 -45.42 20.26 -21.63
CA ILE A 704 -45.21 20.97 -22.88
C ILE A 704 -45.09 19.99 -24.07
N ARG A 705 -45.52 20.44 -25.24
CA ARG A 705 -45.18 19.80 -26.52
C ARG A 705 -44.50 20.83 -27.41
N ILE A 706 -43.30 20.51 -27.89
CA ILE A 706 -42.62 21.28 -28.93
C ILE A 706 -43.34 21.01 -30.25
N THR A 707 -43.68 22.08 -30.97
CA THR A 707 -44.47 22.04 -32.22
C THR A 707 -43.69 22.50 -33.44
N ARG A 708 -42.71 23.39 -33.24
CA ARG A 708 -41.70 23.79 -34.23
C ARG A 708 -40.53 24.48 -33.51
N PRO A 709 -39.26 24.25 -33.89
CA PRO A 709 -38.23 25.28 -33.71
C PRO A 709 -38.62 26.51 -34.56
N LEU A 710 -38.20 27.71 -34.14
CA LEU A 710 -38.37 28.93 -34.94
C LEU A 710 -37.03 29.30 -35.62
N SER A 711 -37.07 30.24 -36.56
CA SER A 711 -35.91 30.59 -37.39
C SER A 711 -34.88 31.45 -36.65
N ASP A 712 -35.31 32.08 -35.56
CA ASP A 712 -34.53 32.78 -34.55
C ASP A 712 -34.03 31.79 -33.48
N GLN A 713 -32.71 31.72 -33.29
CA GLN A 713 -32.02 30.65 -32.54
C GLN A 713 -32.41 30.49 -31.06
N ASN A 714 -33.15 31.45 -30.49
CA ASN A 714 -33.50 31.49 -29.08
C ASN A 714 -35.02 31.37 -28.80
N THR A 715 -35.87 31.03 -29.77
CA THR A 715 -37.31 30.80 -29.49
C THR A 715 -37.88 29.51 -30.08
N ILE A 716 -38.88 28.95 -29.39
CA ILE A 716 -39.52 27.68 -29.73
C ILE A 716 -41.05 27.81 -29.74
N GLY A 717 -41.69 27.20 -30.75
CA GLY A 717 -43.14 27.11 -30.83
C GLY A 717 -43.68 25.95 -29.99
N VAL A 718 -44.45 26.25 -28.96
CA VAL A 718 -44.92 25.27 -27.95
C VAL A 718 -46.44 25.22 -27.83
N LYS A 719 -46.93 24.06 -27.34
CA LYS A 719 -48.28 23.90 -26.81
C LYS A 719 -48.19 23.46 -25.36
N VAL A 720 -48.63 24.34 -24.46
CA VAL A 720 -48.58 24.13 -23.00
C VAL A 720 -49.90 23.58 -22.46
N THR A 721 -49.79 22.67 -21.51
CA THR A 721 -50.88 22.12 -20.69
C THR A 721 -50.39 21.95 -19.25
N PRO A 722 -51.25 22.08 -18.22
CA PRO A 722 -50.81 21.87 -16.83
C PRO A 722 -50.40 20.41 -16.59
N LEU A 723 -49.47 20.18 -15.65
CA LEU A 723 -49.06 18.82 -15.27
C LEU A 723 -50.16 18.07 -14.51
N PHE A 724 -50.83 18.79 -13.61
CA PHE A 724 -51.99 18.40 -12.83
C PHE A 724 -53.28 18.79 -13.56
N ARG A 725 -54.37 18.03 -13.39
CA ARG A 725 -55.69 18.38 -13.99
C ARG A 725 -56.51 19.23 -13.04
N ASP A 726 -56.61 18.74 -11.81
CA ASP A 726 -57.38 19.27 -10.70
C ASP A 726 -56.56 18.97 -9.43
N CYS A 727 -56.11 20.02 -8.75
CA CYS A 727 -55.39 19.97 -7.48
C CYS A 727 -55.71 21.30 -6.75
N PRO A 728 -56.23 21.31 -5.52
CA PRO A 728 -56.60 22.55 -4.85
C PRO A 728 -55.39 23.33 -4.34
N ASP A 729 -54.39 22.62 -3.83
CA ASP A 729 -53.29 23.19 -3.01
C ASP A 729 -51.94 23.27 -3.76
N CYS A 730 -51.84 22.68 -4.95
CA CYS A 730 -50.66 22.81 -5.82
C CYS A 730 -50.47 24.28 -6.27
N PRO A 731 -49.23 24.78 -6.44
CA PRO A 731 -48.93 26.14 -6.89
C PRO A 731 -49.31 26.39 -8.37
N ALA A 732 -50.61 26.52 -8.65
CA ALA A 732 -51.17 26.76 -9.97
C ALA A 732 -51.08 28.24 -10.40
N VAL A 733 -49.88 28.81 -10.37
CA VAL A 733 -49.59 30.26 -10.55
C VAL A 733 -50.00 30.81 -11.94
N LEU A 734 -50.27 29.94 -12.93
CA LEU A 734 -50.77 30.33 -14.27
C LEU A 734 -52.15 29.73 -14.57
N SER A 735 -53.14 30.60 -14.81
CA SER A 735 -54.51 30.16 -15.09
C SER A 735 -54.65 29.37 -16.41
N LYS A 736 -55.71 28.55 -16.50
CA LYS A 736 -56.12 27.84 -17.74
C LYS A 736 -56.37 28.80 -18.94
N LYS A 737 -56.45 30.13 -18.73
CA LYS A 737 -56.51 31.18 -19.76
C LYS A 737 -55.12 31.71 -20.16
N GLN A 738 -54.19 31.85 -19.23
CA GLN A 738 -52.78 32.20 -19.50
C GLN A 738 -52.04 31.08 -20.23
N LEU A 739 -52.19 29.82 -19.79
CA LEU A 739 -51.56 28.66 -20.44
C LEU A 739 -51.96 28.50 -21.92
N ARG A 740 -53.16 28.97 -22.30
CA ARG A 740 -53.63 29.00 -23.71
C ARG A 740 -53.07 30.16 -24.54
N LYS A 741 -52.49 31.19 -23.91
CA LYS A 741 -51.77 32.28 -24.60
C LYS A 741 -50.35 31.86 -24.97
N ILE A 742 -49.69 31.04 -24.14
CA ILE A 742 -48.32 30.57 -24.36
C ILE A 742 -48.27 29.70 -25.63
N LYS A 743 -47.82 30.31 -26.73
CA LYS A 743 -47.56 29.66 -28.03
C LYS A 743 -46.06 29.63 -28.36
N THR A 744 -45.28 30.43 -27.66
CA THR A 744 -43.85 30.64 -27.87
C THR A 744 -43.15 30.73 -26.52
N MET A 745 -42.09 29.95 -26.36
CA MET A 745 -41.14 30.09 -25.25
C MET A 745 -39.86 30.73 -25.79
N VAL A 746 -39.26 31.61 -24.99
CA VAL A 746 -37.97 32.25 -25.24
C VAL A 746 -36.97 31.60 -24.31
N LEU A 747 -35.88 31.09 -24.88
CA LEU A 747 -34.79 30.45 -24.17
C LEU A 747 -33.83 31.53 -23.62
N PRO A 748 -33.10 31.28 -22.52
CA PRO A 748 -32.02 32.15 -22.07
C PRO A 748 -30.90 32.25 -23.11
N GLU A 749 -30.09 33.31 -23.05
CA GLU A 749 -28.95 33.48 -23.96
C GLU A 749 -27.92 32.34 -23.76
N GLY A 750 -27.46 31.74 -24.86
CA GLY A 750 -26.63 30.53 -24.85
C GLY A 750 -27.38 29.20 -24.98
N CYS A 751 -28.68 29.14 -24.65
CA CYS A 751 -29.46 27.91 -24.61
C CYS A 751 -29.98 27.44 -25.99
N ASN A 752 -29.11 27.00 -26.92
CA ASN A 752 -29.50 26.49 -28.24
C ASN A 752 -29.01 25.05 -28.48
N CYS A 753 -29.87 24.07 -28.24
CA CYS A 753 -29.48 22.65 -28.06
C CYS A 753 -30.39 21.68 -28.87
N GLU A 754 -29.85 20.54 -29.30
CA GLU A 754 -30.57 19.56 -30.14
C GLU A 754 -31.92 19.12 -29.58
N THR A 755 -32.04 18.98 -28.26
CA THR A 755 -33.27 18.54 -27.57
C THR A 755 -34.47 19.43 -27.89
N PHE A 756 -34.26 20.72 -28.21
CA PHE A 756 -35.31 21.64 -28.66
C PHE A 756 -35.63 21.56 -30.16
N GLN A 757 -34.73 21.02 -30.97
CA GLN A 757 -34.94 20.79 -32.40
C GLN A 757 -35.83 19.55 -32.64
N ARG A 758 -35.83 18.60 -31.69
CA ARG A 758 -36.62 17.36 -31.72
C ARG A 758 -38.08 17.61 -31.28
N GLN A 759 -39.06 17.26 -32.12
CA GLN A 759 -40.49 17.47 -31.82
C GLN A 759 -41.05 16.48 -30.78
N GLY A 760 -40.78 16.73 -29.49
CA GLY A 760 -41.21 15.88 -28.38
C GLY A 760 -42.37 16.41 -27.52
N LYS A 761 -42.81 15.54 -26.59
CA LYS A 761 -43.52 15.93 -25.35
C LYS A 761 -42.51 15.94 -24.22
N TYR A 762 -42.64 16.85 -23.28
CA TYR A 762 -41.74 16.99 -22.12
C TYR A 762 -42.51 17.45 -20.88
N VAL A 763 -41.92 17.25 -19.71
CA VAL A 763 -42.32 17.89 -18.46
C VAL A 763 -41.33 19.03 -18.21
N LEU A 764 -41.81 20.26 -18.22
CA LEU A 764 -41.01 21.43 -17.88
C LEU A 764 -41.20 21.77 -16.40
N LEU A 765 -40.09 21.82 -15.68
CA LEU A 765 -39.96 22.43 -14.36
C LEU A 765 -39.36 23.83 -14.58
N THR A 766 -40.06 24.88 -14.16
CA THR A 766 -39.66 26.26 -14.51
C THR A 766 -40.09 27.29 -13.47
N SER A 767 -39.27 28.33 -13.31
CA SER A 767 -39.61 29.58 -12.61
C SER A 767 -39.67 30.79 -13.57
N GLY A 768 -39.77 30.50 -14.87
CA GLY A 768 -39.91 31.46 -15.96
C GLY A 768 -41.22 32.26 -15.96
N VAL A 769 -41.24 33.35 -16.72
CA VAL A 769 -42.27 34.40 -16.60
C VAL A 769 -43.03 34.61 -17.92
N LEU A 770 -44.37 34.72 -17.82
CA LEU A 770 -45.24 35.10 -18.94
C LEU A 770 -45.25 36.62 -19.13
N GLN A 771 -44.60 37.09 -20.20
CA GLN A 771 -44.57 38.50 -20.59
C GLN A 771 -45.91 38.95 -21.21
N GLU A 772 -46.19 40.26 -21.16
CA GLU A 772 -47.45 40.83 -21.66
C GLU A 772 -47.69 40.58 -23.15
N ASN A 773 -46.61 40.50 -23.94
CA ASN A 773 -46.62 40.18 -25.36
C ASN A 773 -47.04 38.72 -25.68
N GLY A 774 -47.17 37.86 -24.67
CA GLY A 774 -47.58 36.46 -24.79
C GLY A 774 -46.43 35.45 -24.96
N GLN A 775 -45.17 35.90 -24.95
CA GLN A 775 -43.99 35.04 -24.85
C GLN A 775 -43.78 34.59 -23.40
N PHE A 776 -43.29 33.37 -23.24
CA PHE A 776 -42.93 32.82 -21.93
C PHE A 776 -41.40 32.67 -21.85
N HIS A 777 -40.75 33.45 -21.00
CA HIS A 777 -39.28 33.48 -20.89
C HIS A 777 -38.83 32.47 -19.84
N LEU A 778 -37.99 31.52 -20.26
CA LEU A 778 -37.36 30.54 -19.37
C LEU A 778 -36.12 31.12 -18.69
N GLN A 779 -35.65 30.46 -17.63
CA GLN A 779 -34.44 30.80 -16.87
C GLN A 779 -33.35 29.71 -17.06
N SER A 780 -32.07 30.03 -16.84
CA SER A 780 -30.93 29.10 -17.06
C SER A 780 -30.99 27.82 -16.21
N ASN A 781 -31.70 27.89 -15.07
CA ASN A 781 -31.94 26.81 -14.12
C ASN A 781 -33.29 26.08 -14.33
N ASP A 782 -34.08 26.44 -15.36
CA ASP A 782 -35.27 25.67 -15.73
C ASP A 782 -34.86 24.30 -16.30
N VAL A 783 -35.66 23.26 -16.09
CA VAL A 783 -35.28 21.87 -16.43
C VAL A 783 -36.33 21.19 -17.31
N LEU A 784 -35.88 20.62 -18.44
CA LEU A 784 -36.73 19.95 -19.42
C LEU A 784 -36.65 18.42 -19.32
N LEU A 785 -37.59 17.81 -18.61
CA LEU A 785 -37.58 16.38 -18.30
C LEU A 785 -38.32 15.51 -19.35
N PRO A 786 -37.84 14.29 -19.65
CA PRO A 786 -38.57 13.32 -20.45
C PRO A 786 -39.92 12.91 -19.82
N PRO A 787 -40.96 12.58 -20.61
CA PRO A 787 -42.32 12.30 -20.11
C PRO A 787 -42.46 11.24 -19.01
N LYS A 788 -41.49 10.31 -18.88
CA LYS A 788 -41.46 9.30 -17.80
C LYS A 788 -41.45 9.95 -16.41
N ASN A 789 -40.82 11.11 -16.26
CA ASN A 789 -40.69 11.82 -14.98
C ASN A 789 -42.00 12.48 -14.52
N ALA A 790 -43.03 12.56 -15.38
CA ALA A 790 -44.35 13.09 -15.05
C ALA A 790 -45.06 12.35 -13.90
N LYS A 791 -44.67 11.11 -13.59
CA LYS A 791 -45.17 10.38 -12.41
C LYS A 791 -44.42 10.77 -11.14
N ILE A 792 -43.10 10.96 -11.22
CA ILE A 792 -42.27 11.35 -10.06
C ILE A 792 -42.72 12.72 -9.57
N VAL A 793 -42.77 13.72 -10.46
CA VAL A 793 -43.20 15.09 -10.12
C VAL A 793 -44.64 15.13 -9.60
N ARG A 794 -45.53 14.22 -10.01
CA ARG A 794 -46.88 14.12 -9.42
C ARG A 794 -46.85 13.55 -8.00
N ASN A 795 -46.11 12.48 -7.77
CA ASN A 795 -46.00 11.84 -6.46
C ASN A 795 -45.54 12.81 -5.34
N VAL A 796 -44.83 13.89 -5.67
CA VAL A 796 -44.40 14.94 -4.72
C VAL A 796 -45.58 15.76 -4.18
N PHE A 797 -46.59 16.03 -5.03
CA PHE A 797 -47.74 16.90 -4.72
C PHE A 797 -49.09 16.14 -4.66
N GLU A 798 -49.06 14.81 -4.75
CA GLU A 798 -50.21 13.89 -4.57
C GLU A 798 -50.11 13.09 -3.26
N GLN A 799 -49.19 13.47 -2.35
CA GLN A 799 -49.01 12.96 -0.99
C GLN A 799 -49.34 14.04 0.05
#